data_AF-A0A1Q7C3N1-F1
#
_entry.id   AF-A0A1Q7C3N1-F1
#
_cell.length_a   1.000
_cell.length_b   1.000
_cell.length_c   1.000
_cell.angle_alpha   90.00
_cell.angle_beta   90.00
_cell.angle_gamma   90.00
#
_symmetry.space_group_name_H-M   'P 1'
#
loop_
_entity.id
_entity.type
_entity.pdbx_description
1 polymer ?
#
loop_
_entity_poly.entity_id
_entity_poly.type
_entity_poly.pdbx_seq_one_letter_code
_entity_poly.pdbx_strand_id
1 'polypeptide(L)'
;MIGGGPGGYVAALRAAQLGAKTAIVEKDRMGGTCLVRGCIPTKALLQSSELYTMAKDGAAFGLVADNVGFDWAAAQKRKSSVVDQLVKGVEGLLKAGSVTSYRGSARLAGKGVVDVGGDQLHGKDIIIATGSAVARIPLPGADLTIDSDQILELKEAPRRLAVIGGGVVGMEFAAMFAALGSKVTVLEMLPQVLAMVDADLVTAYSKHLASLGAEIHTNSKVSEVVKQNGSLLVRFSTGGEGGAVDADQVLLAVGRVPYTQGLEAEKAGVKLERGRVVVDDHLHTTADGVWAIGDVIGGIMLAHVASYEGVCAVENIAGHANRVPDYHAAPNCVYTDPEIAHVGLGEKEAREKGIAVKIGRFPFAAAGRALTLGQTEGFVKVVADAGSGQLLGAHIIGPRATDLIAEATLAVQNGLTLEQIDLTIHAHPTLPESLMEAALAAQGRAIHIANRKSSLPTPAASGETSPQGGEVNTPTANMQNRGEKMSAPVKSSSRPPTPSAINPKVLELTKNNREFLLGMHRQMQLIRRFEERAQEQYTKAKIGGYCHLNIGEEATVVGGILALKANDWIFTSYREHGHAIARGVDPKAVMAELFGKETGTSHGRGGSMHLVDYGRRFMGGYGIVGGHLPLAVGGAWAVKYRKQKDVIFCMFGDGATNIGAFHESLNMAKVFELPVVWFCVNNRYGMGTPVEKASAVADIYKKACAYDMESIQIDGMNLREVLLRTSEIVEKTRKDSVPRFIESLCYRFRGHSVVDPDKYRSAEDKEKYRKADPIVAFEHELEESGLADEEYFKNVRQEVDAEVRDVIEFADASPDPNPSDLYKYTYAGQWDNRPELRAERV
;
A
#
# COMPACT_ATOMS: atom_id res chain seq x y z
N MET A 1 -35.30 -6.41 1.28
CA MET A 1 -34.65 -6.38 -0.05
C MET A 1 -35.46 -7.19 -1.04
N ILE A 2 -35.72 -6.66 -2.23
CA ILE A 2 -36.38 -7.37 -3.34
C ILE A 2 -35.34 -7.64 -4.44
N GLY A 3 -34.95 -8.89 -4.60
CA GLY A 3 -33.85 -9.32 -5.49
C GLY A 3 -32.62 -9.76 -4.70
N GLY A 4 -32.07 -10.91 -5.07
CA GLY A 4 -30.90 -11.57 -4.48
C GLY A 4 -29.61 -11.37 -5.26
N GLY A 5 -29.57 -10.44 -6.23
CA GLY A 5 -28.36 -10.10 -6.99
C GLY A 5 -27.29 -9.35 -6.18
N PRO A 6 -26.15 -8.95 -6.80
CA PRO A 6 -25.03 -8.29 -6.12
C PRO A 6 -25.40 -7.06 -5.31
N GLY A 7 -26.33 -6.22 -5.78
CA GLY A 7 -26.84 -5.11 -4.98
C GLY A 7 -27.68 -5.59 -3.80
N GLY A 8 -28.61 -6.52 -4.04
CA GLY A 8 -29.57 -6.99 -3.05
C GLY A 8 -28.96 -7.76 -1.89
N TYR A 9 -28.14 -8.79 -2.14
CA TYR A 9 -27.56 -9.59 -1.05
C TYR A 9 -26.50 -8.81 -0.27
N VAL A 10 -25.73 -7.94 -0.92
CA VAL A 10 -24.75 -7.06 -0.24
C VAL A 10 -25.47 -6.06 0.66
N ALA A 11 -26.53 -5.42 0.16
CA ALA A 11 -27.37 -4.56 0.98
C ALA A 11 -27.96 -5.33 2.18
N ALA A 12 -28.48 -6.55 1.96
CA ALA A 12 -29.07 -7.33 3.05
C ALA A 12 -28.06 -7.67 4.16
N LEU A 13 -26.85 -8.10 3.76
CA LEU A 13 -25.76 -8.38 4.71
C LEU A 13 -25.30 -7.12 5.44
N ARG A 14 -25.17 -5.98 4.74
CA ARG A 14 -24.80 -4.71 5.36
C ARG A 14 -25.87 -4.25 6.36
N ALA A 15 -27.14 -4.41 6.04
CA ALA A 15 -28.25 -4.05 6.93
C ALA A 15 -28.22 -4.89 8.20
N ALA A 16 -27.99 -6.19 8.07
CA ALA A 16 -27.82 -7.08 9.22
C ALA A 16 -26.62 -6.71 10.09
N GLN A 17 -25.48 -6.35 9.50
CA GLN A 17 -24.29 -5.88 10.23
C GLN A 17 -24.55 -4.60 11.03
N LEU A 18 -25.45 -3.75 10.56
CA LEU A 18 -25.88 -2.51 11.25
C LEU A 18 -27.05 -2.76 12.21
N GLY A 19 -27.39 -4.02 12.49
CA GLY A 19 -28.40 -4.41 13.48
C GLY A 19 -29.84 -4.42 12.99
N ALA A 20 -30.09 -4.23 11.68
CA ALA A 20 -31.45 -4.27 11.14
C ALA A 20 -31.97 -5.71 11.01
N LYS A 21 -33.22 -5.94 11.43
CA LYS A 21 -33.93 -7.20 11.14
C LYS A 21 -34.26 -7.25 9.65
N THR A 22 -33.54 -8.09 8.92
CA THR A 22 -33.50 -8.01 7.46
C THR A 22 -34.14 -9.23 6.81
N ALA A 23 -34.95 -8.98 5.78
CA ALA A 23 -35.49 -10.01 4.89
C ALA A 23 -35.07 -9.76 3.42
N ILE A 24 -34.84 -10.83 2.68
CA ILE A 24 -34.54 -10.81 1.25
C ILE A 24 -35.48 -11.73 0.50
N VAL A 25 -36.01 -11.26 -0.64
CA VAL A 25 -36.90 -12.04 -1.52
C VAL A 25 -36.18 -12.29 -2.84
N GLU A 26 -36.03 -13.55 -3.23
CA GLU A 26 -35.44 -13.96 -4.52
C GLU A 26 -36.31 -15.05 -5.17
N LYS A 27 -36.64 -14.89 -6.45
CA LYS A 27 -37.52 -15.83 -7.18
C LYS A 27 -36.74 -16.99 -7.80
N ASP A 28 -35.47 -16.80 -8.12
CA ASP A 28 -34.59 -17.76 -8.77
C ASP A 28 -33.52 -18.28 -7.79
N ARG A 29 -32.25 -17.94 -8.02
CA ARG A 29 -31.09 -18.34 -7.22
C ARG A 29 -30.41 -17.10 -6.64
N MET A 30 -29.91 -17.21 -5.41
CA MET A 30 -29.13 -16.15 -4.78
C MET A 30 -27.88 -15.81 -5.60
N GLY A 31 -27.49 -14.54 -5.58
CA GLY A 31 -26.42 -13.97 -6.41
C GLY A 31 -26.89 -13.40 -7.76
N GLY A 32 -28.13 -13.65 -8.16
CA GLY A 32 -28.77 -13.05 -9.34
C GLY A 32 -28.00 -13.25 -10.65
N THR A 33 -28.20 -12.35 -11.62
CA THR A 33 -27.60 -12.48 -12.96
C THR A 33 -26.09 -12.66 -12.91
N CYS A 34 -25.37 -11.80 -12.18
CA CYS A 34 -23.91 -11.80 -12.20
C CYS A 34 -23.31 -13.14 -11.73
N LEU A 35 -23.85 -13.72 -10.66
CA LEU A 35 -23.33 -14.99 -10.12
C LEU A 35 -23.80 -16.21 -10.92
N VAL A 36 -25.05 -16.20 -11.38
CA VAL A 36 -25.72 -17.41 -11.88
C VAL A 36 -25.57 -17.56 -13.39
N ARG A 37 -25.61 -16.46 -14.15
CA ARG A 37 -25.77 -16.46 -15.61
C ARG A 37 -25.15 -15.23 -16.30
N GLY A 38 -24.09 -14.69 -15.71
CA GLY A 38 -23.47 -13.45 -16.14
C GLY A 38 -21.96 -13.50 -15.89
N CYS A 39 -21.48 -12.63 -15.00
CA CYS A 39 -20.06 -12.48 -14.69
C CYS A 39 -19.36 -13.83 -14.43
N ILE A 40 -19.74 -14.55 -13.39
CA ILE A 40 -18.99 -15.74 -12.94
C ILE A 40 -18.93 -16.86 -14.00
N PRO A 41 -20.06 -17.33 -14.58
CA PRO A 41 -19.98 -18.40 -15.56
C PRO A 41 -19.21 -17.99 -16.82
N THR A 42 -19.34 -16.73 -17.27
CA THR A 42 -18.61 -16.23 -18.44
C THR A 42 -17.10 -16.21 -18.16
N LYS A 43 -16.68 -15.68 -17.00
CA LYS A 43 -15.26 -15.60 -16.61
C LYS A 43 -14.65 -16.98 -16.36
N ALA A 44 -15.42 -17.95 -15.87
CA ALA A 44 -14.96 -19.33 -15.71
C ALA A 44 -14.67 -20.01 -17.07
N LEU A 45 -15.49 -19.75 -18.09
CA LEU A 45 -15.28 -20.26 -19.44
C LEU A 45 -14.13 -19.53 -20.14
N LEU A 46 -14.08 -18.19 -20.06
CA LEU A 46 -12.96 -17.38 -20.59
C LEU A 46 -11.62 -17.84 -20.04
N GLN A 47 -11.50 -18.04 -18.72
CA GLN A 47 -10.27 -18.54 -18.11
C GLN A 47 -9.88 -19.94 -18.60
N SER A 48 -10.87 -20.78 -18.94
CA SER A 48 -10.62 -22.10 -19.52
C SER A 48 -10.10 -21.95 -20.97
N SER A 49 -10.66 -21.02 -21.73
CA SER A 49 -10.22 -20.68 -23.10
C SER A 49 -8.81 -20.10 -23.12
N GLU A 50 -8.49 -19.14 -22.22
CA GLU A 50 -7.16 -18.56 -22.07
C GLU A 50 -6.10 -19.65 -21.80
N LEU A 51 -6.37 -20.57 -20.86
CA LEU A 51 -5.47 -21.67 -20.55
C LEU A 51 -5.25 -22.60 -21.77
N TYR A 52 -6.29 -22.82 -22.57
CA TYR A 52 -6.19 -23.60 -23.80
C TYR A 52 -5.29 -22.93 -24.83
N THR A 53 -5.45 -21.63 -25.06
CA THR A 53 -4.59 -20.85 -25.97
C THR A 53 -3.15 -20.86 -25.49
N MET A 54 -2.90 -20.61 -24.19
CA MET A 54 -1.55 -20.66 -23.61
C MET A 54 -0.90 -22.05 -23.75
N ALA A 55 -1.66 -23.13 -23.57
CA ALA A 55 -1.15 -24.48 -23.73
C ALA A 55 -0.84 -24.81 -25.20
N LYS A 56 -1.67 -24.33 -26.14
CA LYS A 56 -1.47 -24.47 -27.59
C LYS A 56 -0.22 -23.75 -28.07
N ASP A 57 0.06 -22.57 -27.50
CA ASP A 57 1.24 -21.76 -27.82
C ASP A 57 2.44 -22.06 -26.89
N GLY A 58 2.34 -23.13 -26.09
CA GLY A 58 3.29 -23.49 -25.04
C GLY A 58 4.72 -23.76 -25.53
N ALA A 59 4.91 -24.05 -26.82
CA ALA A 59 6.22 -24.30 -27.40
C ALA A 59 7.20 -23.12 -27.21
N ALA A 60 6.69 -21.88 -27.19
CA ALA A 60 7.50 -20.69 -26.89
C ALA A 60 8.06 -20.68 -25.46
N PHE A 61 7.43 -21.42 -24.54
CA PHE A 61 7.84 -21.62 -23.15
C PHE A 61 8.59 -22.95 -22.93
N GLY A 62 8.89 -23.70 -23.98
CA GLY A 62 9.48 -25.03 -23.88
C GLY A 62 8.50 -26.14 -23.49
N LEU A 63 7.19 -25.87 -23.51
CA LEU A 63 6.15 -26.87 -23.30
C LEU A 63 5.82 -27.53 -24.64
N VAL A 64 6.16 -28.82 -24.79
CA VAL A 64 5.87 -29.61 -25.98
C VAL A 64 4.76 -30.61 -25.66
N ALA A 65 3.63 -30.50 -26.37
CA ALA A 65 2.52 -31.43 -26.28
C ALA A 65 1.88 -31.60 -27.68
N ASP A 66 1.77 -32.83 -28.16
CA ASP A 66 1.37 -33.10 -29.55
C ASP A 66 -0.13 -32.90 -29.81
N ASN A 67 -0.99 -33.02 -28.78
CA ASN A 67 -2.45 -33.04 -28.93
C ASN A 67 -3.17 -32.26 -27.82
N VAL A 68 -3.00 -30.94 -27.77
CA VAL A 68 -3.76 -30.07 -26.85
C VAL A 68 -5.20 -29.90 -27.39
N GLY A 69 -6.17 -30.52 -26.71
CA GLY A 69 -7.60 -30.42 -27.04
C GLY A 69 -8.40 -29.62 -26.00
N PHE A 70 -9.61 -29.18 -26.38
CA PHE A 70 -10.54 -28.50 -25.49
C PHE A 70 -11.80 -29.36 -25.26
N ASP A 71 -11.99 -29.85 -24.03
CA ASP A 71 -13.20 -30.56 -23.63
C ASP A 71 -14.26 -29.55 -23.14
N TRP A 72 -15.19 -29.20 -24.04
CA TRP A 72 -16.27 -28.27 -23.75
C TRP A 72 -17.19 -28.77 -22.62
N ALA A 73 -17.47 -30.07 -22.54
CA ALA A 73 -18.34 -30.62 -21.51
C ALA A 73 -17.68 -30.53 -20.12
N ALA A 74 -16.38 -30.78 -20.04
CA ALA A 74 -15.60 -30.59 -18.81
C ALA A 74 -15.54 -29.12 -18.39
N ALA A 75 -15.34 -28.20 -19.34
CA ALA A 75 -15.35 -26.76 -19.08
C ALA A 75 -16.73 -26.28 -18.55
N GLN A 76 -17.82 -26.76 -19.16
CA GLN A 76 -19.19 -26.49 -18.70
C GLN A 76 -19.44 -27.04 -17.28
N LYS A 77 -18.94 -28.24 -16.97
CA LYS A 77 -19.04 -28.81 -15.62
C LYS A 77 -18.27 -27.98 -14.59
N ARG A 78 -17.06 -27.51 -14.93
CA ARG A 78 -16.27 -26.60 -14.08
C ARG A 78 -17.02 -25.30 -13.83
N LYS A 79 -17.54 -24.65 -14.89
CA LYS A 79 -18.38 -23.44 -14.79
C LYS A 79 -19.51 -23.64 -13.78
N SER A 80 -20.31 -24.69 -13.94
CA SER A 80 -21.45 -24.98 -13.04
C SER A 80 -21.00 -25.21 -11.60
N SER A 81 -19.89 -25.93 -11.39
CA SER A 81 -19.33 -26.14 -10.05
C SER A 81 -18.91 -24.84 -9.35
N VAL A 82 -18.30 -23.91 -10.08
CA VAL A 82 -17.91 -22.59 -9.55
C VAL A 82 -19.15 -21.78 -9.16
N VAL A 83 -20.16 -21.74 -10.04
CA VAL A 83 -21.44 -21.07 -9.76
C VAL A 83 -22.11 -21.66 -8.52
N ASP A 84 -22.24 -22.98 -8.45
CA ASP A 84 -22.91 -23.65 -7.32
C ASP A 84 -22.19 -23.43 -5.99
N GLN A 85 -20.85 -23.42 -6.00
CA GLN A 85 -20.06 -23.12 -4.82
C GLN A 85 -20.32 -21.70 -4.32
N LEU A 86 -20.30 -20.71 -5.20
CA LEU A 86 -20.49 -19.32 -4.80
C LEU A 86 -21.94 -19.04 -4.39
N VAL A 87 -22.94 -19.64 -5.05
CA VAL A 87 -24.36 -19.52 -4.65
C VAL A 87 -24.54 -20.05 -3.23
N LYS A 88 -24.00 -21.24 -2.92
CA LYS A 88 -24.01 -21.80 -1.56
C LYS A 88 -23.27 -20.89 -0.57
N GLY A 89 -22.18 -20.26 -1.01
CA GLY A 89 -21.45 -19.28 -0.21
C GLY A 89 -22.32 -18.08 0.18
N VAL A 90 -23.03 -17.48 -0.78
CA VAL A 90 -23.97 -16.37 -0.52
C VAL A 90 -25.10 -16.80 0.41
N GLU A 91 -25.70 -17.96 0.18
CA GLU A 91 -26.75 -18.51 1.07
C GLU A 91 -26.22 -18.74 2.50
N GLY A 92 -24.99 -19.25 2.63
CA GLY A 92 -24.30 -19.41 3.91
C GLY A 92 -24.06 -18.09 4.63
N LEU A 93 -23.63 -17.05 3.90
CA LEU A 93 -23.42 -15.70 4.44
C LEU A 93 -24.73 -15.08 4.92
N LEU A 94 -25.81 -15.18 4.13
CA LEU A 94 -27.13 -14.67 4.52
C LEU A 94 -27.64 -15.35 5.79
N LYS A 95 -27.47 -16.66 5.91
CA LYS A 95 -27.80 -17.42 7.12
C LYS A 95 -26.95 -16.98 8.31
N ALA A 96 -25.64 -16.82 8.15
CA ALA A 96 -24.74 -16.37 9.21
C ALA A 96 -25.07 -14.94 9.68
N GLY A 97 -25.49 -14.07 8.76
CA GLY A 97 -25.99 -12.73 9.04
C GLY A 97 -27.41 -12.69 9.60
N SER A 98 -28.07 -13.82 9.87
CA SER A 98 -29.46 -13.89 10.34
C SER A 98 -30.46 -13.17 9.42
N VAL A 99 -30.19 -13.15 8.11
CA VAL A 99 -31.10 -12.60 7.11
C VAL A 99 -32.15 -13.65 6.73
N THR A 100 -33.43 -13.31 6.90
CA THR A 100 -34.53 -14.20 6.52
C THR A 100 -34.69 -14.20 5.00
N SER A 101 -34.51 -15.35 4.36
CA SER A 101 -34.64 -15.50 2.91
C SER A 101 -36.01 -16.08 2.53
N TYR A 102 -36.70 -15.41 1.61
CA TYR A 102 -37.97 -15.84 1.03
C TYR A 102 -37.77 -16.19 -0.44
N ARG A 103 -38.25 -17.37 -0.84
CA ARG A 103 -38.22 -17.78 -2.24
C ARG A 103 -39.56 -17.45 -2.91
N GLY A 104 -39.56 -16.56 -3.90
CA GLY A 104 -40.77 -16.20 -4.61
C GLY A 104 -40.66 -14.87 -5.36
N SER A 105 -41.70 -14.56 -6.12
CA SER A 105 -41.82 -13.24 -6.76
C SER A 105 -42.45 -12.25 -5.78
N ALA A 106 -41.84 -11.09 -5.64
CA ALA A 106 -42.34 -10.00 -4.79
C ALA A 106 -43.09 -8.95 -5.62
N ARG A 107 -44.19 -8.43 -5.08
CA ARG A 107 -44.87 -7.21 -5.56
C ARG A 107 -44.99 -6.20 -4.42
N LEU A 108 -44.91 -4.92 -4.74
CA LEU A 108 -45.15 -3.83 -3.79
C LEU A 108 -46.65 -3.63 -3.62
N ALA A 109 -47.18 -3.92 -2.44
CA ALA A 109 -48.60 -3.73 -2.11
C ALA A 109 -48.90 -2.31 -1.56
N GLY A 110 -47.87 -1.46 -1.45
CA GLY A 110 -47.96 -0.10 -0.92
C GLY A 110 -47.84 -0.03 0.61
N LYS A 111 -47.63 1.17 1.16
CA LYS A 111 -47.57 1.47 2.61
C LYS A 111 -46.61 0.54 3.41
N GLY A 112 -45.43 0.27 2.87
CA GLY A 112 -44.42 -0.58 3.52
C GLY A 112 -44.70 -2.09 3.47
N VAL A 113 -45.61 -2.54 2.59
CA VAL A 113 -45.96 -3.97 2.44
C VAL A 113 -45.41 -4.55 1.14
N VAL A 114 -44.74 -5.70 1.24
CA VAL A 114 -44.30 -6.55 0.13
C VAL A 114 -45.06 -7.86 0.18
N ASP A 115 -45.75 -8.22 -0.89
CA ASP A 115 -46.44 -9.51 -1.03
C ASP A 115 -45.55 -10.51 -1.77
N VAL A 116 -45.40 -11.70 -1.19
CA VAL A 116 -44.63 -12.81 -1.74
C VAL A 116 -45.54 -14.02 -1.87
N GLY A 117 -46.25 -14.12 -2.99
CA GLY A 117 -47.15 -15.26 -3.25
C GLY A 117 -48.32 -15.37 -2.28
N GLY A 118 -48.80 -14.25 -1.74
CA GLY A 118 -49.87 -14.18 -0.74
C GLY A 118 -49.40 -13.95 0.70
N ASP A 119 -48.13 -14.19 1.00
CA ASP A 119 -47.54 -13.82 2.29
C ASP A 119 -47.22 -12.32 2.32
N GLN A 120 -47.70 -11.61 3.34
CA GLN A 120 -47.45 -10.17 3.50
C GLN A 120 -46.29 -9.92 4.44
N LEU A 121 -45.22 -9.33 3.90
CA LEU A 121 -44.05 -8.89 4.65
C LEU A 121 -44.15 -7.37 4.89
N HIS A 122 -44.00 -6.97 6.15
CA HIS A 122 -44.02 -5.57 6.55
C HIS A 122 -42.59 -5.08 6.81
N GLY A 123 -42.19 -4.02 6.12
CA GLY A 123 -40.89 -3.38 6.27
C GLY A 123 -41.03 -1.88 6.39
N LYS A 124 -40.26 -1.27 7.30
CA LYS A 124 -40.12 0.19 7.37
C LYS A 124 -39.46 0.72 6.10
N ASP A 125 -38.42 0.03 5.64
CA ASP A 125 -37.62 0.38 4.49
C ASP A 125 -37.56 -0.78 3.50
N ILE A 126 -37.78 -0.50 2.22
CA ILE A 126 -37.79 -1.48 1.13
C ILE A 126 -36.78 -1.05 0.06
N ILE A 127 -35.78 -1.88 -0.21
CA ILE A 127 -34.85 -1.67 -1.33
C ILE A 127 -35.23 -2.60 -2.50
N ILE A 128 -35.48 -2.00 -3.66
CA ILE A 128 -35.68 -2.64 -4.95
C ILE A 128 -34.31 -2.89 -5.60
N ALA A 129 -33.95 -4.16 -5.77
CA ALA A 129 -32.70 -4.61 -6.39
C ALA A 129 -32.97 -5.71 -7.43
N THR A 130 -34.03 -5.53 -8.23
CA THR A 130 -34.53 -6.54 -9.19
C THR A 130 -33.67 -6.67 -10.45
N GLY A 131 -32.66 -5.81 -10.61
CA GLY A 131 -31.68 -5.87 -11.69
C GLY A 131 -32.28 -5.59 -13.06
N SER A 132 -31.77 -6.30 -14.07
CA SER A 132 -32.11 -6.13 -15.49
C SER A 132 -32.39 -7.48 -16.17
N ALA A 133 -32.91 -7.43 -17.38
CA ALA A 133 -33.09 -8.57 -18.28
C ALA A 133 -32.48 -8.28 -19.65
N VAL A 134 -32.27 -9.32 -20.47
CA VAL A 134 -31.76 -9.18 -21.84
C VAL A 134 -32.73 -8.33 -22.66
N ALA A 135 -32.21 -7.34 -23.39
CA ALA A 135 -33.00 -6.50 -24.28
C ALA A 135 -33.47 -7.32 -25.50
N ARG A 136 -34.74 -7.13 -25.88
CA ARG A 136 -35.29 -7.70 -27.11
C ARG A 136 -35.52 -6.59 -28.12
N ILE A 137 -35.14 -6.83 -29.37
CA ILE A 137 -35.42 -5.94 -30.50
C ILE A 137 -36.42 -6.62 -31.45
N PRO A 138 -37.29 -5.84 -32.13
CA PRO A 138 -38.22 -6.38 -33.12
C PRO A 138 -37.46 -6.74 -34.41
N LEU A 139 -36.72 -7.85 -34.38
CA LEU A 139 -35.94 -8.39 -35.48
C LEU A 139 -36.65 -9.62 -36.07
N PRO A 140 -36.99 -9.65 -37.36
CA PRO A 140 -37.47 -10.87 -38.02
C PRO A 140 -36.49 -12.04 -37.82
N GLY A 141 -36.99 -13.15 -37.28
CA GLY A 141 -36.18 -14.32 -36.93
C GLY A 141 -35.44 -14.22 -35.59
N ALA A 142 -35.76 -13.27 -34.72
CA ALA A 142 -35.17 -13.18 -33.37
C ALA A 142 -35.35 -14.46 -32.54
N ASP A 143 -36.41 -15.23 -32.79
CA ASP A 143 -36.68 -16.54 -32.17
C ASP A 143 -35.67 -17.63 -32.60
N LEU A 144 -34.91 -17.40 -33.67
CA LEU A 144 -33.82 -18.27 -34.12
C LEU A 144 -32.48 -17.94 -33.46
N THR A 145 -32.42 -16.86 -32.67
CA THR A 145 -31.20 -16.43 -31.96
C THR A 145 -31.19 -16.96 -30.53
N ILE A 146 -30.01 -16.98 -29.92
CA ILE A 146 -29.83 -17.18 -28.48
C ILE A 146 -29.38 -15.90 -27.81
N ASP A 147 -29.64 -15.78 -26.51
CA ASP A 147 -29.15 -14.69 -25.69
C ASP A 147 -27.94 -15.09 -24.82
N SER A 148 -27.50 -14.16 -23.97
CA SER A 148 -26.38 -14.34 -23.04
C SER A 148 -26.64 -15.42 -21.98
N ASP A 149 -27.89 -15.70 -21.64
CA ASP A 149 -28.23 -16.76 -20.68
C ASP A 149 -28.09 -18.13 -21.37
N GLN A 150 -28.60 -18.24 -22.59
CA GLN A 150 -28.64 -19.48 -23.36
C GLN A 150 -27.28 -19.90 -23.89
N ILE A 151 -26.42 -18.96 -24.29
CA ILE A 151 -25.07 -19.28 -24.81
C ILE A 151 -24.18 -19.94 -23.76
N LEU A 152 -24.40 -19.65 -22.48
CA LEU A 152 -23.71 -20.30 -21.37
C LEU A 152 -24.10 -21.77 -21.19
N GLU A 153 -25.18 -22.23 -21.82
CA GLU A 153 -25.72 -23.59 -21.71
C GLU A 153 -25.56 -24.42 -22.99
N LEU A 154 -24.76 -23.95 -23.94
CA LEU A 154 -24.45 -24.71 -25.15
C LEU A 154 -23.82 -26.07 -24.82
N LYS A 155 -24.20 -27.10 -25.57
CA LYS A 155 -23.68 -28.47 -25.41
C LYS A 155 -22.36 -28.69 -26.14
N GLU A 156 -22.08 -27.86 -27.14
CA GLU A 156 -20.88 -27.87 -27.95
C GLU A 156 -20.56 -26.45 -28.42
N ALA A 157 -19.28 -26.17 -28.69
CA ALA A 157 -18.89 -24.90 -29.30
C ALA A 157 -19.33 -24.87 -30.78
N PRO A 158 -20.01 -23.80 -31.25
CA PRO A 158 -20.45 -23.70 -32.63
C PRO A 158 -19.24 -23.54 -33.56
N ARG A 159 -19.29 -24.11 -34.77
CA ARG A 159 -18.20 -23.90 -35.74
C ARG A 159 -18.24 -22.50 -36.32
N ARG A 160 -19.44 -21.93 -36.49
CA ARG A 160 -19.70 -20.57 -36.94
C ARG A 160 -20.64 -19.84 -35.99
N LEU A 161 -20.20 -18.70 -35.46
CA LEU A 161 -20.98 -17.86 -34.56
C LEU A 161 -21.14 -16.45 -35.15
N ALA A 162 -22.38 -16.02 -35.35
CA ALA A 162 -22.67 -14.61 -35.61
C ALA A 162 -23.09 -13.92 -34.31
N VAL A 163 -22.49 -12.77 -34.00
CA VAL A 163 -22.81 -11.95 -32.82
C VAL A 163 -23.45 -10.65 -33.29
N ILE A 164 -24.68 -10.40 -32.85
CA ILE A 164 -25.42 -9.15 -33.10
C ILE A 164 -25.27 -8.26 -31.87
N GLY A 165 -24.51 -7.18 -31.99
CA GLY A 165 -24.16 -6.27 -30.90
C GLY A 165 -22.71 -6.46 -30.42
N GLY A 166 -21.89 -5.43 -30.64
CA GLY A 166 -20.48 -5.34 -30.26
C GLY A 166 -20.26 -4.66 -28.91
N GLY A 167 -21.21 -4.78 -27.98
CA GLY A 167 -21.01 -4.39 -26.58
C GLY A 167 -20.14 -5.40 -25.81
N VAL A 168 -19.87 -5.12 -24.53
CA VAL A 168 -19.01 -5.95 -23.65
C VAL A 168 -19.36 -7.44 -23.71
N VAL A 169 -20.65 -7.78 -23.53
CA VAL A 169 -21.12 -9.19 -23.55
C VAL A 169 -20.84 -9.86 -24.89
N GLY A 170 -21.19 -9.20 -26.00
CA GLY A 170 -20.96 -9.74 -27.34
C GLY A 170 -19.48 -9.97 -27.62
N MET A 171 -18.63 -9.02 -27.23
CA MET A 171 -17.19 -9.11 -27.48
C MET A 171 -16.49 -10.17 -26.60
N GLU A 172 -16.93 -10.38 -25.36
CA GLU A 172 -16.39 -11.47 -24.52
C GLU A 172 -16.68 -12.85 -25.12
N PHE A 173 -17.91 -13.09 -25.58
CA PHE A 173 -18.23 -14.35 -26.26
C PHE A 173 -17.54 -14.46 -27.62
N ALA A 174 -17.42 -13.37 -28.37
CA ALA A 174 -16.68 -13.35 -29.62
C ALA A 174 -15.21 -13.77 -29.42
N ALA A 175 -14.52 -13.20 -28.43
CA ALA A 175 -13.15 -13.58 -28.08
C ALA A 175 -13.05 -15.05 -27.66
N MET A 176 -13.92 -15.48 -26.75
CA MET A 176 -13.91 -16.85 -26.23
C MET A 176 -14.04 -17.88 -27.36
N PHE A 177 -15.03 -17.72 -28.24
CA PHE A 177 -15.27 -18.69 -29.31
C PHE A 177 -14.24 -18.59 -30.43
N ALA A 178 -13.73 -17.38 -30.75
CA ALA A 178 -12.63 -17.24 -31.71
C ALA A 178 -11.36 -17.96 -31.21
N ALA A 179 -11.01 -17.81 -29.94
CA ALA A 179 -9.87 -18.52 -29.32
C ALA A 179 -10.04 -20.05 -29.34
N LEU A 180 -11.28 -20.55 -29.21
CA LEU A 180 -11.60 -21.98 -29.35
C LEU A 180 -11.67 -22.46 -30.81
N GLY A 181 -11.46 -21.57 -31.79
CA GLY A 181 -11.40 -21.90 -33.22
C GLY A 181 -12.72 -21.77 -34.00
N SER A 182 -13.77 -21.21 -33.39
CA SER A 182 -15.00 -20.87 -34.13
C SER A 182 -14.74 -19.74 -35.13
N LYS A 183 -15.35 -19.80 -36.32
CA LYS A 183 -15.43 -18.64 -37.21
C LYS A 183 -16.46 -17.66 -36.63
N VAL A 184 -15.99 -16.52 -36.12
CA VAL A 184 -16.83 -15.52 -35.47
C VAL A 184 -17.02 -14.31 -36.37
N THR A 185 -18.26 -13.84 -36.52
CA THR A 185 -18.57 -12.55 -37.18
C THR A 185 -19.39 -11.67 -36.27
N VAL A 186 -18.90 -10.48 -35.95
CA VAL A 186 -19.58 -9.48 -35.12
C VAL A 186 -20.21 -8.43 -36.02
N LEU A 187 -21.51 -8.19 -35.83
CA LEU A 187 -22.30 -7.17 -36.52
C LEU A 187 -22.69 -6.09 -35.50
N GLU A 188 -22.11 -4.90 -35.65
CA GLU A 188 -22.36 -3.73 -34.80
C GLU A 188 -22.96 -2.59 -35.63
N MET A 189 -24.07 -2.04 -35.15
CA MET A 189 -24.78 -0.95 -35.83
C MET A 189 -24.02 0.38 -35.71
N LEU A 190 -23.29 0.59 -34.61
CA LEU A 190 -22.50 1.78 -34.36
C LEU A 190 -21.19 1.77 -35.17
N PRO A 191 -20.53 2.94 -35.30
CA PRO A 191 -19.23 3.03 -35.98
C PRO A 191 -18.08 2.28 -35.30
N GLN A 192 -18.26 1.83 -34.06
CA GLN A 192 -17.25 1.18 -33.25
C GLN A 192 -17.89 0.14 -32.33
N VAL A 193 -17.23 -1.01 -32.16
CA VAL A 193 -17.51 -1.94 -31.04
C VAL A 193 -17.01 -1.34 -29.73
N LEU A 194 -17.51 -1.81 -28.59
CA LEU A 194 -17.14 -1.29 -27.27
C LEU A 194 -17.21 0.24 -27.24
N ALA A 195 -18.36 0.82 -27.60
CA ALA A 195 -18.51 2.26 -27.84
C ALA A 195 -18.12 3.17 -26.66
N MET A 196 -18.04 2.62 -25.44
CA MET A 196 -17.58 3.30 -24.22
C MET A 196 -16.05 3.33 -24.05
N VAL A 197 -15.32 2.55 -24.84
CA VAL A 197 -13.87 2.41 -24.78
C VAL A 197 -13.20 3.32 -25.81
N ASP A 198 -12.11 3.97 -25.41
CA ASP A 198 -11.32 4.82 -26.28
C ASP A 198 -10.83 4.06 -27.55
N ALA A 199 -10.87 4.75 -28.69
CA ALA A 199 -10.71 4.15 -30.01
C ALA A 199 -9.35 3.47 -30.25
N ASP A 200 -8.29 3.92 -29.58
CA ASP A 200 -6.96 3.32 -29.71
C ASP A 200 -6.87 1.94 -29.02
N LEU A 201 -7.61 1.72 -27.94
CA LEU A 201 -7.75 0.40 -27.31
C LEU A 201 -8.59 -0.52 -28.21
N VAL A 202 -9.70 -0.02 -28.75
CA VAL A 202 -10.57 -0.82 -29.64
C VAL A 202 -9.85 -1.20 -30.93
N THR A 203 -9.02 -0.33 -31.47
CA THR A 203 -8.19 -0.63 -32.65
C THR A 203 -7.21 -1.77 -32.36
N ALA A 204 -6.51 -1.70 -31.22
CA ALA A 204 -5.59 -2.76 -30.80
C ALA A 204 -6.32 -4.10 -30.61
N TYR A 205 -7.48 -4.09 -29.95
CA TYR A 205 -8.29 -5.28 -29.74
C TYR A 205 -8.87 -5.86 -31.04
N SER A 206 -9.38 -5.01 -31.94
CA SER A 206 -9.93 -5.46 -33.22
C SER A 206 -8.88 -6.15 -34.09
N LYS A 207 -7.63 -5.65 -34.05
CA LYS A 207 -6.49 -6.29 -34.71
C LYS A 207 -6.17 -7.66 -34.09
N HIS A 208 -6.19 -7.76 -32.77
CA HIS A 208 -5.99 -9.04 -32.07
C HIS A 208 -7.07 -10.05 -32.47
N LEU A 209 -8.35 -9.67 -32.38
CA LEU A 209 -9.46 -10.56 -32.69
C LEU A 209 -9.46 -11.01 -34.17
N ALA A 210 -9.05 -10.13 -35.10
CA ALA A 210 -8.86 -10.49 -36.50
C ALA A 210 -7.73 -11.51 -36.70
N SER A 211 -6.67 -11.47 -35.87
CA SER A 211 -5.59 -12.48 -35.91
C SER A 211 -6.06 -13.88 -35.50
N LEU A 212 -7.14 -13.97 -34.72
CA LEU A 212 -7.84 -15.22 -34.38
C LEU A 212 -8.85 -15.65 -35.46
N GLY A 213 -8.97 -14.91 -36.58
CA GLY A 213 -9.85 -15.23 -37.69
C GLY A 213 -11.29 -14.75 -37.54
N ALA A 214 -11.57 -13.85 -36.59
CA ALA A 214 -12.88 -13.22 -36.47
C ALA A 214 -13.02 -11.99 -37.39
N GLU A 215 -14.26 -11.68 -37.77
CA GLU A 215 -14.60 -10.54 -38.61
C GLU A 215 -15.49 -9.56 -37.81
N ILE A 216 -15.21 -8.25 -37.90
CA ILE A 216 -16.02 -7.20 -37.27
C ILE A 216 -16.57 -6.29 -38.36
N HIS A 217 -17.90 -6.18 -38.44
CA HIS A 217 -18.60 -5.23 -39.30
C HIS A 217 -19.31 -4.19 -38.44
N THR A 218 -18.71 -3.00 -38.36
CA THR A 218 -19.34 -1.80 -37.79
C THR A 218 -20.28 -1.15 -38.80
N ASN A 219 -21.09 -0.18 -38.38
CA ASN A 219 -22.10 0.48 -39.22
C ASN A 219 -23.04 -0.51 -39.93
N SER A 220 -23.27 -1.66 -39.32
CA SER A 220 -23.93 -2.81 -39.92
C SER A 220 -25.25 -3.11 -39.21
N LYS A 221 -26.36 -2.88 -39.91
CA LYS A 221 -27.71 -3.09 -39.38
C LYS A 221 -28.25 -4.43 -39.84
N VAL A 222 -28.52 -5.33 -38.90
CA VAL A 222 -29.18 -6.61 -39.17
C VAL A 222 -30.64 -6.39 -39.54
N SER A 223 -31.08 -7.00 -40.64
CA SER A 223 -32.46 -6.91 -41.15
C SER A 223 -33.28 -8.15 -40.84
N GLU A 224 -32.69 -9.34 -40.91
CA GLU A 224 -33.37 -10.61 -40.63
C GLU A 224 -32.38 -11.73 -40.30
N VAL A 225 -32.87 -12.73 -39.57
CA VAL A 225 -32.23 -14.05 -39.39
C VAL A 225 -33.16 -15.10 -39.96
N VAL A 226 -32.66 -15.96 -40.86
CA VAL A 226 -33.47 -17.00 -41.50
C VAL A 226 -32.76 -18.35 -41.48
N LYS A 227 -33.52 -19.45 -41.52
CA LYS A 227 -32.97 -20.78 -41.77
C LYS A 227 -32.80 -20.97 -43.28
N GLN A 228 -31.59 -21.33 -43.71
CA GLN A 228 -31.29 -21.63 -45.11
C GLN A 228 -30.29 -22.79 -45.19
N ASN A 229 -30.57 -23.80 -46.03
CA ASN A 229 -29.69 -24.95 -46.27
C ASN A 229 -29.20 -25.70 -45.00
N GLY A 230 -30.02 -25.71 -43.94
CA GLY A 230 -29.65 -26.35 -42.67
C GLY A 230 -28.79 -25.51 -41.73
N SER A 231 -28.44 -24.27 -42.10
CA SER A 231 -27.78 -23.29 -41.23
C SER A 231 -28.63 -22.02 -41.05
N LEU A 232 -28.16 -21.11 -40.20
CA LEU A 232 -28.73 -19.77 -40.04
C LEU A 232 -28.02 -18.81 -40.98
N LEU A 233 -28.77 -17.94 -41.66
CA LEU A 233 -28.24 -16.84 -42.44
C LEU A 233 -28.67 -15.52 -41.79
N VAL A 234 -27.70 -14.68 -41.45
CA VAL A 234 -27.91 -13.35 -40.89
C VAL A 234 -27.73 -12.33 -42.01
N ARG A 235 -28.80 -11.63 -42.39
CA ARG A 235 -28.73 -10.55 -43.38
C ARG A 235 -28.56 -9.21 -42.70
N PHE A 236 -27.67 -8.40 -43.25
CA PHE A 236 -27.40 -7.06 -42.75
C PHE A 236 -27.14 -6.09 -43.89
N SER A 237 -27.10 -4.80 -43.59
CA SER A 237 -26.60 -3.78 -44.49
C SER A 237 -25.53 -2.93 -43.84
N THR A 238 -24.45 -2.64 -44.57
CA THR A 238 -23.35 -1.76 -44.15
C THR A 238 -23.36 -0.53 -45.03
N GLY A 239 -23.63 0.64 -44.46
CA GLY A 239 -23.71 1.88 -45.25
C GLY A 239 -24.75 1.86 -46.38
N GLY A 240 -25.74 0.95 -46.33
CA GLY A 240 -26.76 0.76 -47.37
C GLY A 240 -26.49 -0.39 -48.35
N GLU A 241 -25.29 -0.95 -48.39
CA GLU A 241 -24.97 -2.14 -49.18
C GLU A 241 -25.37 -3.42 -48.44
N GLY A 242 -26.03 -4.36 -49.11
CA GLY A 242 -26.50 -5.60 -48.51
C GLY A 242 -25.38 -6.64 -48.33
N GLY A 243 -25.39 -7.32 -47.19
CA GLY A 243 -24.49 -8.43 -46.85
C GLY A 243 -25.22 -9.57 -46.17
N ALA A 244 -24.60 -10.75 -46.14
CA ALA A 244 -25.12 -11.90 -45.42
C ALA A 244 -23.98 -12.77 -44.87
N VAL A 245 -24.19 -13.36 -43.69
CA VAL A 245 -23.24 -14.24 -43.00
C VAL A 245 -23.94 -15.52 -42.59
N ASP A 246 -23.36 -16.67 -42.95
CA ASP A 246 -23.82 -17.97 -42.46
C ASP A 246 -23.29 -18.26 -41.06
N ALA A 247 -24.15 -18.78 -40.20
CA ALA A 247 -23.82 -19.18 -38.84
C ALA A 247 -24.51 -20.49 -38.44
N ASP A 248 -23.90 -21.23 -37.51
CA ASP A 248 -24.53 -22.37 -36.86
C ASP A 248 -25.34 -21.88 -35.64
N GLN A 249 -24.86 -20.82 -35.00
CA GLN A 249 -25.53 -20.15 -33.89
C GLN A 249 -25.46 -18.63 -34.04
N VAL A 250 -26.52 -17.93 -33.65
CA VAL A 250 -26.58 -16.46 -33.62
C VAL A 250 -26.80 -16.00 -32.20
N LEU A 251 -25.88 -15.18 -31.67
CA LEU A 251 -25.99 -14.52 -30.36
C LEU A 251 -26.58 -13.12 -30.54
N LEU A 252 -27.70 -12.83 -29.89
CA LEU A 252 -28.29 -11.49 -29.82
C LEU A 252 -27.87 -10.82 -28.50
N ALA A 253 -26.88 -9.93 -28.55
CA ALA A 253 -26.26 -9.26 -27.41
C ALA A 253 -26.39 -7.73 -27.48
N VAL A 254 -27.60 -7.23 -27.73
CA VAL A 254 -27.91 -5.81 -27.98
C VAL A 254 -28.18 -4.97 -26.73
N GLY A 255 -27.80 -5.49 -25.55
CA GLY A 255 -27.90 -4.79 -24.28
C GLY A 255 -28.92 -5.39 -23.32
N ARG A 256 -29.22 -4.63 -22.25
CA ARG A 256 -30.08 -5.06 -21.14
C ARG A 256 -31.06 -3.94 -20.77
N VAL A 257 -32.21 -4.31 -20.21
CA VAL A 257 -33.26 -3.39 -19.79
C VAL A 257 -33.59 -3.60 -18.30
N PRO A 258 -33.87 -2.53 -17.53
CA PRO A 258 -34.31 -2.62 -16.14
C PRO A 258 -35.49 -3.58 -15.96
N TYR A 259 -35.45 -4.43 -14.92
CA TYR A 259 -36.47 -5.43 -14.67
C TYR A 259 -37.47 -4.97 -13.59
N THR A 260 -38.60 -4.42 -14.04
CA THR A 260 -39.71 -3.94 -13.16
C THR A 260 -41.02 -4.72 -13.37
N GLN A 261 -41.02 -5.72 -14.25
CA GLN A 261 -42.21 -6.52 -14.58
C GLN A 261 -42.72 -7.30 -13.36
N GLY A 262 -44.01 -7.11 -13.05
CA GLY A 262 -44.70 -7.78 -11.95
C GLY A 262 -44.44 -7.18 -10.56
N LEU A 263 -43.56 -6.17 -10.45
CA LEU A 263 -43.23 -5.52 -9.17
C LEU A 263 -44.36 -4.61 -8.66
N GLU A 264 -45.27 -4.18 -9.55
CA GLU A 264 -46.34 -3.22 -9.26
C GLU A 264 -45.84 -1.86 -8.73
N ALA A 265 -44.65 -1.44 -9.15
CA ALA A 265 -43.96 -0.25 -8.66
C ALA A 265 -44.80 1.04 -8.72
N GLU A 266 -45.44 1.33 -9.86
CA GLU A 266 -46.27 2.53 -10.02
C GLU A 266 -47.49 2.52 -9.09
N LYS A 267 -48.11 1.36 -8.83
CA LYS A 267 -49.23 1.24 -7.88
C LYS A 267 -48.79 1.56 -6.45
N ALA A 268 -47.53 1.31 -6.12
CA ALA A 268 -46.94 1.63 -4.83
C ALA A 268 -46.39 3.07 -4.74
N GLY A 269 -46.59 3.90 -5.77
CA GLY A 269 -46.14 5.30 -5.80
C GLY A 269 -44.70 5.49 -6.27
N VAL A 270 -44.05 4.45 -6.81
CA VAL A 270 -42.69 4.53 -7.37
C VAL A 270 -42.75 4.96 -8.83
N LYS A 271 -42.13 6.09 -9.16
CA LYS A 271 -42.05 6.62 -10.53
C LYS A 271 -41.11 5.77 -11.39
N LEU A 272 -41.59 5.40 -12.58
CA LEU A 272 -40.79 4.75 -13.61
C LEU A 272 -40.55 5.68 -14.81
N GLU A 273 -39.37 5.58 -15.43
CA GLU A 273 -39.06 6.25 -16.69
C GLU A 273 -38.43 5.26 -17.67
N ARG A 274 -39.12 4.98 -18.79
CA ARG A 274 -38.68 3.97 -19.77
C ARG A 274 -38.36 2.61 -19.13
N GLY A 275 -39.13 2.23 -18.11
CA GLY A 275 -39.00 0.96 -17.38
C GLY A 275 -38.02 0.98 -16.20
N ARG A 276 -37.15 2.00 -16.07
CA ARG A 276 -36.22 2.15 -14.93
C ARG A 276 -36.92 2.78 -13.72
N VAL A 277 -36.51 2.43 -12.51
CA VAL A 277 -36.93 3.12 -11.29
C VAL A 277 -36.20 4.46 -11.19
N VAL A 278 -36.95 5.55 -11.03
CA VAL A 278 -36.35 6.88 -10.82
C VAL A 278 -35.94 7.02 -9.37
N VAL A 279 -34.69 7.42 -9.15
CA VAL A 279 -34.13 7.72 -7.83
C VAL A 279 -33.46 9.09 -7.79
N ASP A 280 -33.31 9.64 -6.59
CA ASP A 280 -32.44 10.78 -6.32
C ASP A 280 -30.96 10.35 -6.13
N ASP A 281 -30.07 11.31 -5.87
CA ASP A 281 -28.63 11.07 -5.68
C ASP A 281 -28.30 10.18 -4.45
N HIS A 282 -29.25 10.04 -3.52
CA HIS A 282 -29.11 9.21 -2.32
C HIS A 282 -29.81 7.85 -2.48
N LEU A 283 -30.34 7.54 -3.66
CA LEU A 283 -31.01 6.29 -4.03
C LEU A 283 -32.45 6.15 -3.51
N HIS A 284 -33.08 7.25 -3.06
CA HIS A 284 -34.50 7.26 -2.68
C HIS A 284 -35.39 7.27 -3.92
N THR A 285 -36.51 6.55 -3.87
CA THR A 285 -37.56 6.65 -4.88
C THR A 285 -38.57 7.75 -4.53
N THR A 286 -39.59 7.94 -5.37
CA THR A 286 -40.71 8.84 -5.08
C THR A 286 -41.67 8.33 -4.00
N ALA A 287 -41.58 7.06 -3.61
CA ALA A 287 -42.40 6.48 -2.55
C ALA A 287 -41.65 6.49 -1.22
N ASP A 288 -42.34 6.93 -0.16
CA ASP A 288 -41.76 6.99 1.19
C ASP A 288 -41.36 5.61 1.71
N GLY A 289 -40.18 5.52 2.31
CA GLY A 289 -39.57 4.26 2.75
C GLY A 289 -39.15 3.29 1.64
N VAL A 290 -39.16 3.71 0.36
CA VAL A 290 -38.78 2.85 -0.78
C VAL A 290 -37.55 3.41 -1.50
N TRP A 291 -36.59 2.53 -1.73
CA TRP A 291 -35.27 2.79 -2.31
C TRP A 291 -35.04 1.87 -3.51
N ALA A 292 -34.10 2.21 -4.40
CA ALA A 292 -33.74 1.33 -5.50
C ALA A 292 -32.25 1.41 -5.86
N ILE A 293 -31.66 0.26 -6.23
CA ILE A 293 -30.23 0.10 -6.50
C ILE A 293 -29.99 -0.88 -7.65
N GLY A 294 -28.81 -0.79 -8.26
CA GLY A 294 -28.32 -1.64 -9.33
C GLY A 294 -29.04 -1.40 -10.65
N ASP A 295 -28.97 -2.35 -11.57
CA ASP A 295 -29.43 -2.15 -12.95
C ASP A 295 -30.89 -1.70 -13.10
N VAL A 296 -31.74 -1.87 -12.07
CA VAL A 296 -33.13 -1.42 -12.10
C VAL A 296 -33.27 0.11 -12.19
N ILE A 297 -32.26 0.87 -11.73
CA ILE A 297 -32.26 2.35 -11.80
C ILE A 297 -31.68 2.90 -13.11
N GLY A 298 -31.03 2.03 -13.92
CA GLY A 298 -30.32 2.41 -15.14
C GLY A 298 -28.88 2.84 -14.87
N GLY A 299 -28.31 3.69 -15.74
CA GLY A 299 -26.94 4.19 -15.57
C GLY A 299 -25.88 3.11 -15.79
N ILE A 300 -24.96 2.95 -14.83
CA ILE A 300 -23.85 2.00 -14.90
C ILE A 300 -24.32 0.62 -14.39
N MET A 301 -24.67 -0.26 -15.32
CA MET A 301 -25.16 -1.62 -15.02
C MET A 301 -24.00 -2.60 -14.75
N LEU A 302 -23.27 -2.38 -13.66
CA LEU A 302 -22.14 -3.21 -13.24
C LEU A 302 -22.34 -3.75 -11.82
N ALA A 303 -21.89 -4.99 -11.58
CA ALA A 303 -22.10 -5.67 -10.31
C ALA A 303 -21.47 -4.95 -9.11
N HIS A 304 -20.24 -4.44 -9.27
CA HIS A 304 -19.56 -3.67 -8.21
C HIS A 304 -20.24 -2.33 -7.92
N VAL A 305 -20.83 -1.69 -8.93
CA VAL A 305 -21.63 -0.47 -8.74
C VAL A 305 -22.91 -0.80 -7.97
N ALA A 306 -23.65 -1.83 -8.38
CA ALA A 306 -24.86 -2.26 -7.68
C ALA A 306 -24.59 -2.63 -6.20
N SER A 307 -23.48 -3.32 -5.93
CA SER A 307 -23.06 -3.65 -4.56
C SER A 307 -22.71 -2.40 -3.75
N TYR A 308 -22.00 -1.43 -4.34
CA TYR A 308 -21.65 -0.18 -3.67
C TYR A 308 -22.88 0.69 -3.37
N GLU A 309 -23.79 0.83 -4.34
CA GLU A 309 -25.10 1.49 -4.16
C GLU A 309 -25.89 0.83 -3.02
N GLY A 310 -25.86 -0.51 -2.93
CA GLY A 310 -26.50 -1.25 -1.84
C GLY A 310 -25.93 -0.93 -0.46
N VAL A 311 -24.63 -0.73 -0.34
CA VAL A 311 -23.99 -0.27 0.90
C VAL A 311 -24.42 1.16 1.22
N CYS A 312 -24.38 2.08 0.24
CA CYS A 312 -24.78 3.47 0.42
C CYS A 312 -26.24 3.60 0.87
N ALA A 313 -27.18 2.95 0.18
CA ALA A 313 -28.60 3.00 0.51
C ALA A 313 -28.86 2.52 1.95
N VAL A 314 -28.24 1.42 2.35
CA VAL A 314 -28.41 0.87 3.71
C VAL A 314 -27.82 1.76 4.79
N GLU A 315 -26.66 2.36 4.55
CA GLU A 315 -26.04 3.29 5.52
C GLU A 315 -26.83 4.59 5.68
N ASN A 316 -27.47 5.05 4.60
CA ASN A 316 -28.42 6.16 4.64
C ASN A 316 -29.67 5.79 5.45
N ILE A 317 -30.26 4.60 5.21
CA ILE A 317 -31.42 4.07 5.96
C ILE A 317 -31.12 4.00 7.47
N ALA A 318 -29.93 3.54 7.83
CA ALA A 318 -29.52 3.38 9.23
C ALA A 318 -29.19 4.72 9.94
N GLY A 319 -29.16 5.84 9.22
CA GLY A 319 -28.82 7.15 9.76
C GLY A 319 -27.36 7.29 10.18
N HIS A 320 -26.48 6.41 9.68
CA HIS A 320 -25.05 6.43 9.99
C HIS A 320 -24.25 7.33 9.05
N ALA A 321 -24.81 7.70 7.90
CA ALA A 321 -24.17 8.57 6.92
C ALA A 321 -25.21 9.28 6.03
N ASN A 322 -24.71 10.24 5.23
CA ASN A 322 -25.45 10.86 4.12
C ASN A 322 -24.64 10.67 2.83
N ARG A 323 -24.58 9.42 2.34
CA ARG A 323 -23.73 9.01 1.22
C ARG A 323 -24.44 9.20 -0.12
N VAL A 324 -23.69 9.76 -1.06
CA VAL A 324 -23.97 9.75 -2.49
C VAL A 324 -22.97 8.79 -3.15
N PRO A 325 -23.39 7.82 -3.96
CA PRO A 325 -22.46 6.96 -4.68
C PRO A 325 -21.57 7.77 -5.65
N ASP A 326 -20.24 7.58 -5.56
CA ASP A 326 -19.29 8.20 -6.48
C ASP A 326 -19.11 7.34 -7.74
N TYR A 327 -19.72 7.78 -8.83
CA TYR A 327 -19.65 7.10 -10.13
C TYR A 327 -18.44 7.52 -10.98
N HIS A 328 -17.77 8.63 -10.64
CA HIS A 328 -16.68 9.16 -11.48
C HIS A 328 -15.49 8.19 -11.53
N ALA A 329 -15.25 7.47 -10.43
CA ALA A 329 -14.20 6.46 -10.33
C ALA A 329 -14.72 5.03 -10.50
N ALA A 330 -15.89 4.80 -11.11
CA ALA A 330 -16.38 3.44 -11.36
C ALA A 330 -15.60 2.77 -12.52
N PRO A 331 -14.83 1.69 -12.26
CA PRO A 331 -14.07 1.04 -13.32
C PRO A 331 -14.99 0.21 -14.23
N ASN A 332 -14.64 0.17 -15.51
CA ASN A 332 -15.24 -0.69 -16.53
C ASN A 332 -14.22 -1.74 -16.96
N CYS A 333 -14.62 -3.00 -16.95
CA CYS A 333 -13.76 -4.14 -17.28
C CYS A 333 -14.40 -5.01 -18.36
N VAL A 334 -13.64 -5.33 -19.39
CA VAL A 334 -13.99 -6.24 -20.49
C VAL A 334 -12.96 -7.35 -20.50
N TYR A 335 -13.40 -8.58 -20.20
CA TYR A 335 -12.51 -9.70 -19.92
C TYR A 335 -12.24 -10.51 -21.18
N THR A 336 -11.96 -9.81 -22.26
CA THR A 336 -11.45 -10.38 -23.51
C THR A 336 -9.99 -10.81 -23.33
N ASP A 337 -9.43 -11.44 -24.35
CA ASP A 337 -7.97 -11.64 -24.47
C ASP A 337 -7.48 -10.81 -25.67
N PRO A 338 -6.54 -9.85 -25.49
CA PRO A 338 -6.13 -9.29 -24.20
C PRO A 338 -7.30 -8.57 -23.48
N GLU A 339 -7.19 -8.44 -22.16
CA GLU A 339 -8.18 -7.75 -21.33
C GLU A 339 -8.20 -6.24 -21.62
N ILE A 340 -9.34 -5.60 -21.43
CA ILE A 340 -9.51 -4.14 -21.51
C ILE A 340 -10.11 -3.65 -20.20
N ALA A 341 -9.54 -2.59 -19.62
CA ALA A 341 -10.12 -1.92 -18.46
C ALA A 341 -9.92 -0.41 -18.53
N HIS A 342 -10.88 0.36 -18.05
CA HIS A 342 -10.74 1.81 -17.93
C HIS A 342 -11.52 2.39 -16.75
N VAL A 343 -11.07 3.56 -16.28
CA VAL A 343 -11.71 4.35 -15.22
C VAL A 343 -11.52 5.84 -15.47
N GLY A 344 -12.48 6.66 -15.05
CA GLY A 344 -12.45 8.10 -15.28
C GLY A 344 -12.62 8.48 -16.75
N LEU A 345 -12.12 9.67 -17.11
CA LEU A 345 -12.34 10.28 -18.43
C LEU A 345 -11.45 9.66 -19.52
N GLY A 346 -12.04 9.45 -20.70
CA GLY A 346 -11.33 9.23 -21.96
C GLY A 346 -10.65 10.49 -22.49
N GLU A 347 -9.70 10.34 -23.41
CA GLU A 347 -9.05 11.51 -24.04
C GLU A 347 -10.08 12.36 -24.80
N LYS A 348 -10.93 11.71 -25.59
CA LYS A 348 -11.97 12.38 -26.38
C LYS A 348 -12.94 13.13 -25.46
N GLU A 349 -13.42 12.45 -24.43
CA GLU A 349 -14.37 13.01 -23.47
C GLU A 349 -13.79 14.21 -22.72
N ALA A 350 -12.54 14.12 -22.26
CA ALA A 350 -11.88 15.23 -21.57
C ALA A 350 -11.72 16.46 -22.48
N ARG A 351 -11.37 16.24 -23.76
CA ARG A 351 -11.28 17.33 -24.76
C ARG A 351 -12.64 17.92 -25.09
N GLU A 352 -13.69 17.11 -25.23
CA GLU A 352 -15.06 17.58 -25.45
C GLU A 352 -15.58 18.42 -24.26
N LYS A 353 -15.13 18.11 -23.05
CA LYS A 353 -15.36 18.91 -21.83
C LYS A 353 -14.50 20.17 -21.73
N GLY A 354 -13.64 20.45 -22.72
CA GLY A 354 -12.78 21.64 -22.75
C GLY A 354 -11.57 21.57 -21.80
N ILE A 355 -11.23 20.39 -21.29
CA ILE A 355 -10.11 20.20 -20.35
C ILE A 355 -8.80 20.09 -21.16
N ALA A 356 -7.80 20.89 -20.79
CA ALA A 356 -6.46 20.74 -21.35
C ALA A 356 -5.80 19.50 -20.74
N VAL A 357 -5.45 18.51 -21.57
CA VAL A 357 -4.94 17.22 -21.08
C VAL A 357 -3.49 16.93 -21.49
N LYS A 358 -2.77 16.21 -20.62
CA LYS A 358 -1.54 15.48 -20.93
C LYS A 358 -1.86 13.99 -21.04
N ILE A 359 -1.27 13.34 -22.04
CA ILE A 359 -1.47 11.92 -22.30
C ILE A 359 -0.13 11.21 -22.16
N GLY A 360 -0.13 10.14 -21.38
CA GLY A 360 1.02 9.24 -21.26
C GLY A 360 0.63 7.84 -21.70
N ARG A 361 1.54 7.16 -22.40
CA ARG A 361 1.30 5.80 -22.87
C ARG A 361 2.56 4.96 -22.74
N PHE A 362 2.41 3.78 -22.16
CA PHE A 362 3.48 2.80 -22.02
C PHE A 362 3.06 1.44 -22.60
N PRO A 363 3.79 0.92 -23.61
CA PRO A 363 3.46 -0.36 -24.23
C PRO A 363 3.91 -1.56 -23.39
N PHE A 364 3.09 -2.60 -23.29
CA PHE A 364 3.47 -3.83 -22.59
C PHE A 364 4.66 -4.54 -23.25
N ALA A 365 4.92 -4.30 -24.54
CA ALA A 365 6.14 -4.76 -25.21
C ALA A 365 7.45 -4.21 -24.61
N ALA A 366 7.40 -3.10 -23.85
CA ALA A 366 8.53 -2.57 -23.09
C ALA A 366 8.54 -3.00 -21.61
N ALA A 367 7.52 -3.72 -21.15
CA ALA A 367 7.44 -4.20 -19.77
C ALA A 367 8.14 -5.56 -19.62
N GLY A 368 9.18 -5.61 -18.79
CA GLY A 368 9.92 -6.85 -18.51
C GLY A 368 8.99 -7.99 -18.07
N ARG A 369 8.03 -7.72 -17.18
CA ARG A 369 7.08 -8.74 -16.72
C ARG A 369 6.20 -9.29 -17.86
N ALA A 370 5.70 -8.43 -18.74
CA ALA A 370 4.87 -8.84 -19.87
C ALA A 370 5.63 -9.76 -20.84
N LEU A 371 6.93 -9.49 -21.06
CA LEU A 371 7.82 -10.39 -21.81
C LEU A 371 7.93 -11.76 -21.14
N THR A 372 8.12 -11.81 -19.81
CA THR A 372 8.19 -13.10 -19.09
C THR A 372 6.88 -13.89 -19.09
N LEU A 373 5.76 -13.22 -19.31
CA LEU A 373 4.45 -13.85 -19.46
C LEU A 373 4.14 -14.27 -20.90
N GLY A 374 4.97 -13.87 -21.88
CA GLY A 374 4.69 -14.01 -23.31
C GLY A 374 3.48 -13.20 -23.78
N GLN A 375 3.00 -12.24 -22.99
CA GLN A 375 1.79 -11.45 -23.24
C GLN A 375 2.18 -9.97 -23.40
N THR A 376 2.68 -9.59 -24.58
CA THR A 376 3.25 -8.25 -24.83
C THR A 376 2.30 -7.30 -25.55
N GLU A 377 1.13 -7.78 -25.96
CA GLU A 377 0.17 -6.98 -26.69
C GLU A 377 -0.51 -5.93 -25.79
N GLY A 378 -0.69 -4.73 -26.34
CA GLY A 378 -1.40 -3.65 -25.68
C GLY A 378 -0.50 -2.64 -24.95
N PHE A 379 -1.11 -1.82 -24.10
CA PHE A 379 -0.50 -0.68 -23.42
C PHE A 379 -1.35 -0.18 -22.25
N VAL A 380 -0.71 0.57 -21.34
CA VAL A 380 -1.37 1.45 -20.38
C VAL A 380 -1.36 2.87 -20.92
N LYS A 381 -2.50 3.57 -20.84
CA LYS A 381 -2.67 4.98 -21.18
C LYS A 381 -3.25 5.74 -19.99
N VAL A 382 -2.67 6.89 -19.67
CA VAL A 382 -3.18 7.82 -18.65
C VAL A 382 -3.59 9.14 -19.29
N VAL A 383 -4.67 9.72 -18.78
CA VAL A 383 -5.21 11.04 -19.15
C VAL A 383 -5.15 11.90 -17.90
N ALA A 384 -4.43 13.01 -17.94
CA ALA A 384 -4.27 13.90 -16.80
C ALA A 384 -4.55 15.35 -17.17
N ASP A 385 -5.02 16.14 -16.22
CA ASP A 385 -5.14 17.60 -16.38
C ASP A 385 -3.75 18.22 -16.58
N ALA A 386 -3.62 19.06 -17.60
CA ALA A 386 -2.32 19.62 -17.99
C ALA A 386 -1.77 20.63 -16.98
N GLY A 387 -2.65 21.32 -16.24
CA GLY A 387 -2.31 22.36 -15.27
C GLY A 387 -1.99 21.79 -13.89
N SER A 388 -2.90 21.02 -13.32
CA SER A 388 -2.76 20.43 -11.98
C SER A 388 -1.95 19.13 -11.96
N GLY A 389 -1.87 18.42 -13.09
CA GLY A 389 -1.28 17.08 -13.16
C GLY A 389 -2.14 15.98 -12.55
N GLN A 390 -3.38 16.28 -12.15
CA GLN A 390 -4.33 15.31 -11.61
C GLN A 390 -4.67 14.24 -12.65
N LEU A 391 -4.66 12.97 -12.25
CA LEU A 391 -5.13 11.87 -13.08
C LEU A 391 -6.65 11.97 -13.26
N LEU A 392 -7.10 12.14 -14.51
CA LEU A 392 -8.51 12.22 -14.89
C LEU A 392 -9.06 10.85 -15.31
N GLY A 393 -8.21 9.99 -15.85
CA GLY A 393 -8.59 8.64 -16.25
C GLY A 393 -7.41 7.78 -16.66
N ALA A 394 -7.61 6.47 -16.63
CA ALA A 394 -6.65 5.48 -17.09
C ALA A 394 -7.35 4.41 -17.92
N HIS A 395 -6.66 3.94 -18.96
CA HIS A 395 -7.18 3.04 -19.98
C HIS A 395 -6.10 2.00 -20.26
N ILE A 396 -6.41 0.73 -20.07
CA ILE A 396 -5.47 -0.38 -20.15
C ILE A 396 -6.03 -1.40 -21.13
N ILE A 397 -5.21 -1.82 -22.08
CA ILE A 397 -5.44 -3.04 -22.86
C ILE A 397 -4.18 -3.90 -22.74
N GLY A 398 -4.31 -5.15 -22.32
CA GLY A 398 -3.17 -6.05 -22.15
C GLY A 398 -3.36 -7.08 -21.03
N PRO A 399 -2.29 -7.77 -20.62
CA PRO A 399 -2.39 -8.82 -19.60
C PRO A 399 -2.88 -8.24 -18.26
N ARG A 400 -3.87 -8.91 -17.64
CA ARG A 400 -4.40 -8.55 -16.32
C ARG A 400 -4.90 -7.11 -16.21
N ALA A 401 -5.33 -6.49 -17.31
CA ALA A 401 -5.85 -5.12 -17.30
C ALA A 401 -6.95 -4.90 -16.24
N THR A 402 -7.80 -5.91 -16.04
CA THR A 402 -8.91 -5.87 -15.07
C THR A 402 -8.46 -5.89 -13.61
N ASP A 403 -7.26 -6.39 -13.31
CA ASP A 403 -6.64 -6.28 -11.99
C ASP A 403 -5.89 -4.95 -11.84
N LEU A 404 -5.14 -4.55 -12.89
CA LEU A 404 -4.30 -3.35 -12.88
C LEU A 404 -5.10 -2.05 -12.71
N ILE A 405 -6.35 -2.02 -13.20
CA ILE A 405 -7.20 -0.83 -13.13
C ILE A 405 -7.56 -0.43 -11.69
N ALA A 406 -7.41 -1.33 -10.71
CA ALA A 406 -7.75 -1.06 -9.31
C ALA A 406 -6.89 0.08 -8.72
N GLU A 407 -5.60 0.12 -9.07
CA GLU A 407 -4.70 1.21 -8.64
C GLU A 407 -5.11 2.55 -9.26
N ALA A 408 -5.38 2.57 -10.57
CA ALA A 408 -5.84 3.77 -11.24
C ALA A 408 -7.21 4.24 -10.73
N THR A 409 -8.09 3.31 -10.35
CA THR A 409 -9.39 3.61 -9.75
C THR A 409 -9.20 4.36 -8.44
N LEU A 410 -8.32 3.85 -7.57
CA LEU A 410 -7.97 4.52 -6.32
C LEU A 410 -7.39 5.92 -6.58
N ALA A 411 -6.51 6.04 -7.56
CA ALA A 411 -5.89 7.31 -7.93
C ALA A 411 -6.91 8.35 -8.44
N VAL A 412 -7.82 7.95 -9.34
CA VAL A 412 -8.89 8.81 -9.86
C VAL A 412 -9.87 9.21 -8.75
N GLN A 413 -10.27 8.27 -7.90
CA GLN A 413 -11.19 8.54 -6.78
C GLN A 413 -10.63 9.57 -5.80
N ASN A 414 -9.32 9.52 -5.53
CA ASN A 414 -8.67 10.41 -4.57
C ASN A 414 -8.04 11.64 -5.23
N GLY A 415 -8.19 11.81 -6.55
CA GLY A 415 -7.61 12.93 -7.29
C GLY A 415 -6.09 12.99 -7.24
N LEU A 416 -5.41 11.85 -7.24
CA LEU A 416 -3.95 11.80 -7.21
C LEU A 416 -3.34 12.37 -8.50
N THR A 417 -2.16 12.98 -8.39
CA THR A 417 -1.42 13.50 -9.53
C THR A 417 -0.53 12.44 -10.17
N LEU A 418 -0.12 12.67 -11.42
CA LEU A 418 0.88 11.85 -12.11
C LEU A 418 2.19 11.71 -11.31
N GLU A 419 2.58 12.77 -10.58
CA GLU A 419 3.77 12.77 -9.72
C GLU A 419 3.58 11.84 -8.51
N GLN A 420 2.40 11.83 -7.87
CA GLN A 420 2.14 10.91 -6.77
C GLN A 420 2.14 9.44 -7.23
N ILE A 421 1.70 9.18 -8.46
CA ILE A 421 1.77 7.84 -9.06
C ILE A 421 3.23 7.47 -9.35
N ASP A 422 4.05 8.37 -9.89
CA ASP A 422 5.46 8.05 -10.18
C ASP A 422 6.38 7.97 -8.94
N LEU A 423 6.04 8.67 -7.86
CA LEU A 423 6.73 8.54 -6.57
C LEU A 423 6.42 7.23 -5.85
N THR A 424 5.36 6.53 -6.27
CA THR A 424 5.01 5.22 -5.72
C THR A 424 6.04 4.18 -6.18
N ILE A 425 6.68 3.50 -5.23
CA ILE A 425 7.63 2.42 -5.52
C ILE A 425 6.83 1.18 -5.97
N HIS A 426 6.69 1.02 -7.29
CA HIS A 426 6.09 -0.17 -7.89
C HIS A 426 7.08 -1.34 -7.82
N ALA A 427 6.60 -2.53 -7.44
CA ALA A 427 7.46 -3.72 -7.36
C ALA A 427 8.00 -4.12 -8.74
N HIS A 428 9.24 -4.60 -8.81
CA HIS A 428 9.90 -5.01 -10.05
C HIS A 428 10.36 -6.48 -10.02
N PRO A 429 10.16 -7.29 -11.08
CA PRO A 429 9.38 -6.98 -12.29
C PRO A 429 7.89 -7.30 -12.09
N THR A 430 6.99 -6.34 -12.31
CA THR A 430 5.54 -6.52 -12.27
C THR A 430 4.80 -5.74 -13.37
N LEU A 431 3.55 -6.11 -13.66
CA LEU A 431 2.72 -5.38 -14.63
C LEU A 431 2.32 -3.96 -14.16
N PRO A 432 2.03 -3.71 -12.86
CA PRO A 432 1.76 -2.36 -12.33
C PRO A 432 2.80 -1.29 -12.68
N GLU A 433 4.07 -1.64 -12.86
CA GLU A 433 5.11 -0.70 -13.31
C GLU A 433 4.73 0.02 -14.63
N SER A 434 3.87 -0.58 -15.44
CA SER A 434 3.36 0.02 -16.68
C SER A 434 2.48 1.25 -16.44
N LEU A 435 1.79 1.33 -15.29
CA LEU A 435 1.01 2.51 -14.90
C LEU A 435 1.95 3.65 -14.48
N MET A 436 2.96 3.35 -13.66
CA MET A 436 4.04 4.27 -13.31
C MET A 436 4.73 4.85 -14.56
N GLU A 437 5.13 3.98 -15.49
CA GLU A 437 5.79 4.41 -16.72
C GLU A 437 4.86 5.21 -17.63
N ALA A 438 3.56 4.90 -17.68
CA ALA A 438 2.60 5.73 -18.39
C ALA A 438 2.47 7.12 -17.75
N ALA A 439 2.48 7.21 -16.41
CA ALA A 439 2.49 8.49 -15.69
C ALA A 439 3.78 9.29 -15.94
N LEU A 440 4.95 8.65 -15.96
CA LEU A 440 6.22 9.26 -16.34
C LEU A 440 6.22 9.71 -17.80
N ALA A 441 5.63 8.92 -18.70
CA ALA A 441 5.52 9.24 -20.13
C ALA A 441 4.66 10.49 -20.36
N ALA A 442 3.55 10.66 -19.64
CA ALA A 442 2.74 11.88 -19.68
C ALA A 442 3.51 13.14 -19.28
N GLN A 443 4.60 12.96 -18.51
CA GLN A 443 5.49 14.01 -18.03
C GLN A 443 6.77 14.13 -18.86
N GLY A 444 6.94 13.32 -19.91
CA GLY A 444 8.13 13.33 -20.77
C GLY A 444 9.40 12.79 -20.11
N ARG A 445 9.25 11.94 -19.08
CA ARG A 445 10.36 11.37 -18.29
C ARG A 445 10.25 9.85 -18.07
N ALA A 446 9.59 9.13 -18.98
CA ALA A 446 9.60 7.66 -18.96
C ALA A 446 11.03 7.13 -19.04
N ILE A 447 11.30 6.02 -18.35
CA ILE A 447 12.65 5.45 -18.24
C ILE A 447 12.82 4.34 -19.27
N HIS A 448 11.81 3.49 -19.43
CA HIS A 448 11.88 2.28 -20.24
C HIS A 448 11.38 2.46 -21.68
N ILE A 449 11.05 3.70 -22.07
CA ILE A 449 10.78 4.10 -23.46
C ILE A 449 11.39 5.46 -23.76
N ALA A 450 11.68 5.73 -25.04
CA ALA A 450 12.16 7.03 -25.46
C ALA A 450 11.07 8.11 -25.31
N ASN A 451 11.41 9.21 -24.62
CA ASN A 451 10.52 10.36 -24.53
C ASN A 451 10.54 11.17 -25.84
N ARG A 452 9.36 11.49 -26.38
CA ARG A 452 9.28 12.38 -27.55
C ARG A 452 9.67 13.80 -27.12
N LYS A 453 10.64 14.41 -27.80
CA LYS A 453 10.99 15.83 -27.59
C LYS A 453 9.76 16.70 -27.90
N SER A 454 9.24 17.40 -26.90
CA SER A 454 8.24 18.45 -27.09
C SER A 454 8.83 19.57 -27.96
N SER A 455 8.26 19.79 -29.14
CA SER A 455 8.56 20.96 -29.98
C SER A 455 7.86 22.18 -29.39
N LEU A 456 8.50 22.84 -28.43
CA LEU A 456 8.13 24.20 -28.04
C LEU A 456 8.73 25.21 -29.04
N PRO A 457 8.04 26.33 -29.34
CA PRO A 457 8.50 27.29 -30.35
C PRO A 457 9.79 27.99 -29.89
N THR A 458 10.79 28.01 -30.76
CA THR A 458 12.03 28.77 -30.55
C THR A 458 11.70 30.27 -30.56
N PRO A 459 12.12 31.07 -29.55
CA PRO A 459 12.04 32.52 -29.66
C PRO A 459 13.00 33.00 -30.75
N ALA A 460 12.52 33.91 -31.59
CA ALA A 460 13.26 34.49 -32.71
C ALA A 460 14.59 35.11 -32.26
N ALA A 461 15.61 34.89 -33.09
CA ALA A 461 16.94 35.46 -32.96
C ALA A 461 16.90 37.00 -32.99
N SER A 462 17.62 37.62 -32.07
CA SER A 462 18.13 38.98 -32.24
C SER A 462 19.63 39.03 -31.94
N GLY A 463 20.38 39.34 -33.00
CA GLY A 463 21.59 40.16 -32.94
C GLY A 463 22.87 39.51 -32.43
N GLU A 464 23.72 39.12 -33.37
CA GLU A 464 25.16 38.91 -33.19
C GLU A 464 25.84 40.11 -32.50
N THR A 465 26.72 39.84 -31.54
CA THR A 465 28.10 40.39 -31.51
C THR A 465 28.99 39.50 -30.64
N SER A 466 30.15 39.16 -31.18
CA SER A 466 31.33 38.57 -30.52
C SER A 466 32.53 39.42 -30.96
N PRO A 467 33.71 39.46 -30.31
CA PRO A 467 34.19 38.66 -29.17
C PRO A 467 35.09 39.45 -28.16
N GLN A 468 35.67 38.69 -27.22
CA GLN A 468 36.91 38.94 -26.45
C GLN A 468 36.89 39.79 -25.17
N GLY A 469 37.33 39.11 -24.08
CA GLY A 469 38.44 39.56 -23.26
C GLY A 469 38.15 40.64 -22.22
N GLY A 470 37.88 40.22 -20.98
CA GLY A 470 37.91 41.11 -19.84
C GLY A 470 37.47 40.40 -18.57
N GLU A 471 38.32 40.43 -17.55
CA GLU A 471 38.07 39.96 -16.18
C GLU A 471 36.66 40.31 -15.70
N VAL A 472 35.95 39.33 -15.14
CA VAL A 472 34.73 39.60 -14.39
C VAL A 472 34.90 39.05 -12.98
N ASN A 473 35.10 39.99 -12.07
CA ASN A 473 34.90 39.87 -10.63
C ASN A 473 33.72 38.96 -10.32
N THR A 474 33.99 37.86 -9.62
CA THR A 474 32.96 37.06 -8.94
C THR A 474 32.25 37.97 -7.93
N PRO A 475 30.95 38.28 -8.08
CA PRO A 475 30.19 38.79 -6.97
C PRO A 475 29.97 37.60 -6.04
N THR A 476 30.61 37.65 -4.88
CA THR A 476 30.27 36.85 -3.71
C THR A 476 28.80 37.07 -3.35
N ALA A 477 27.90 36.30 -3.98
CA ALA A 477 26.56 36.11 -3.47
C ALA A 477 26.67 35.10 -2.32
N ASN A 478 26.84 35.64 -1.12
CA ASN A 478 26.67 34.95 0.15
C ASN A 478 25.35 34.15 0.12
N MET A 479 25.42 32.86 -0.24
CA MET A 479 24.52 31.87 0.36
C MET A 479 24.96 31.71 1.82
N GLN A 480 24.58 32.70 2.62
CA GLN A 480 24.33 32.45 4.03
C GLN A 480 23.20 31.42 4.06
N ASN A 481 23.57 30.15 4.16
CA ASN A 481 22.71 29.15 4.76
C ASN A 481 22.20 29.78 6.05
N ARG A 482 20.94 30.19 6.06
CA ARG A 482 20.20 30.39 7.30
C ARG A 482 20.03 29.01 7.94
N GLY A 483 21.12 28.53 8.54
CA GLY A 483 21.03 27.62 9.66
C GLY A 483 20.43 28.43 10.78
N GLU A 484 19.09 28.55 10.80
CA GLU A 484 18.42 28.74 12.07
C GLU A 484 18.89 27.57 12.94
N LYS A 485 19.61 27.93 14.00
CA LYS A 485 20.11 26.98 14.98
C LYS A 485 18.91 26.19 15.51
N MET A 486 18.76 24.96 15.05
CA MET A 486 18.06 23.91 15.78
C MET A 486 18.85 23.61 17.05
N SER A 487 18.80 24.53 18.01
CA SER A 487 19.30 24.32 19.36
C SER A 487 18.40 25.10 20.29
N ALA A 488 17.43 24.42 20.92
CA ALA A 488 16.90 24.92 22.17
C ALA A 488 18.10 25.15 23.12
N PRO A 489 18.17 26.28 23.85
CA PRO A 489 19.29 26.59 24.72
C PRO A 489 19.17 25.74 25.98
N VAL A 490 19.60 24.50 25.90
CA VAL A 490 19.55 23.54 27.00
C VAL A 490 20.98 23.31 27.49
N LYS A 491 21.23 23.63 28.76
CA LYS A 491 22.56 23.57 29.40
C LYS A 491 23.11 22.14 29.37
N SER A 492 24.42 22.00 29.20
CA SER A 492 25.09 20.70 29.16
C SER A 492 25.06 20.00 30.53
N SER A 493 24.56 18.78 30.60
CA SER A 493 24.95 17.86 31.68
C SER A 493 26.44 17.51 31.52
N SER A 494 27.17 17.46 32.63
CA SER A 494 28.62 17.23 32.62
C SER A 494 28.91 15.77 32.32
N ARG A 495 29.20 15.45 31.04
CA ARG A 495 29.84 14.19 30.65
C ARG A 495 31.10 14.01 31.51
N PRO A 496 31.39 12.79 32.03
CA PRO A 496 32.62 12.56 32.77
C PRO A 496 33.83 12.95 31.90
N PRO A 497 34.87 13.60 32.45
CA PRO A 497 36.04 14.01 31.71
C PRO A 497 36.66 12.78 31.04
N THR A 498 36.41 12.61 29.74
CA THR A 498 36.82 11.42 29.01
C THR A 498 38.28 11.58 28.62
N PRO A 499 39.16 10.62 28.97
CA PRO A 499 40.56 10.66 28.59
C PRO A 499 40.75 10.75 27.07
N SER A 500 41.84 11.37 26.62
CA SER A 500 42.12 11.58 25.19
C SER A 500 42.32 10.28 24.40
N ALA A 501 42.66 9.19 25.09
CA ALA A 501 42.69 7.84 24.56
C ALA A 501 42.27 6.83 25.65
N ILE A 502 41.40 5.90 25.28
CA ILE A 502 41.02 4.76 26.13
C ILE A 502 42.06 3.65 25.93
N ASN A 503 42.63 3.16 27.02
CA ASN A 503 43.61 2.06 27.03
C ASN A 503 43.54 1.35 28.39
N PRO A 504 44.18 0.16 28.54
CA PRO A 504 44.10 -0.60 29.79
C PRO A 504 44.52 0.20 31.03
N LYS A 505 45.57 1.02 30.92
CA LYS A 505 46.11 1.83 32.03
C LYS A 505 45.13 2.86 32.56
N VAL A 506 44.29 3.43 31.70
CA VAL A 506 43.25 4.40 32.08
C VAL A 506 42.03 3.74 32.73
N LEU A 507 41.85 2.43 32.50
CA LEU A 507 40.78 1.62 33.09
C LEU A 507 41.25 0.79 34.31
N GLU A 508 42.53 0.89 34.67
CA GLU A 508 43.04 0.33 35.93
C GLU A 508 42.38 1.03 37.12
N LEU A 509 41.95 0.23 38.09
CA LEU A 509 41.30 0.65 39.33
C LEU A 509 42.34 1.28 40.28
N THR A 510 42.78 2.49 39.95
CA THR A 510 43.78 3.24 40.70
C THR A 510 43.31 4.65 41.02
N LYS A 511 43.90 5.26 42.05
CA LYS A 511 43.56 6.63 42.48
C LYS A 511 43.75 7.67 41.37
N ASN A 512 44.65 7.43 40.42
CA ASN A 512 44.95 8.34 39.32
C ASN A 512 43.80 8.49 38.32
N ASN A 513 42.96 7.45 38.17
CA ASN A 513 41.83 7.45 37.24
C ASN A 513 40.48 7.55 37.96
N ARG A 514 40.50 7.83 39.26
CA ARG A 514 39.33 7.75 40.15
C ARG A 514 38.15 8.57 39.63
N GLU A 515 38.36 9.83 39.27
CA GLU A 515 37.27 10.71 38.81
C GLU A 515 36.59 10.18 37.55
N PHE A 516 37.34 9.61 36.61
CA PHE A 516 36.80 9.04 35.40
C PHE A 516 35.96 7.78 35.69
N LEU A 517 36.49 6.88 36.52
CA LEU A 517 35.81 5.64 36.92
C LEU A 517 34.51 5.93 37.69
N LEU A 518 34.55 6.83 38.66
CA LEU A 518 33.38 7.29 39.42
C LEU A 518 32.37 8.03 38.53
N GLY A 519 32.86 8.78 37.55
CA GLY A 519 32.02 9.42 36.55
C GLY A 519 31.23 8.43 35.69
N MET A 520 31.83 7.31 35.29
CA MET A 520 31.12 6.25 34.55
C MET A 520 30.07 5.56 35.43
N HIS A 521 30.39 5.27 36.70
CA HIS A 521 29.43 4.73 37.66
C HIS A 521 28.22 5.65 37.82
N ARG A 522 28.45 6.93 38.08
CA ARG A 522 27.39 7.95 38.17
C ARG A 522 26.53 7.99 36.91
N GLN A 523 27.15 7.89 35.73
CA GLN A 523 26.42 7.91 34.45
C GLN A 523 25.51 6.69 34.28
N MET A 524 25.96 5.49 34.66
CA MET A 524 25.10 4.30 34.67
C MET A 524 23.94 4.46 35.67
N GLN A 525 24.20 4.99 36.86
CA GLN A 525 23.16 5.25 37.86
C GLN A 525 22.13 6.27 37.36
N LEU A 526 22.56 7.34 36.69
CA LEU A 526 21.67 8.32 36.07
C LEU A 526 20.76 7.68 35.03
N ILE A 527 21.30 6.85 34.13
CA ILE A 527 20.53 6.17 33.09
C ILE A 527 19.53 5.19 33.72
N ARG A 528 19.96 4.34 34.65
CA ARG A 528 19.08 3.39 35.36
C ARG A 528 17.92 4.13 36.00
N ARG A 529 18.20 5.21 36.73
CA ARG A 529 17.17 5.96 37.44
C ARG A 529 16.24 6.73 36.51
N PHE A 530 16.78 7.32 35.45
CA PHE A 530 15.99 7.96 34.41
C PHE A 530 14.98 6.99 33.81
N GLU A 531 15.42 5.79 33.43
CA GLU A 531 14.57 4.76 32.80
C GLU A 531 13.52 4.20 33.76
N GLU A 532 13.86 3.97 35.03
CA GLU A 532 12.88 3.60 36.07
C GLU A 532 11.77 4.65 36.21
N ARG A 533 12.15 5.93 36.22
CA ARG A 533 11.20 7.03 36.30
C ARG A 533 10.40 7.17 35.01
N ALA A 534 11.02 7.01 33.83
CA ALA A 534 10.29 6.97 32.56
C ALA A 534 9.22 5.86 32.57
N GLN A 535 9.53 4.67 33.10
CA GLN A 535 8.55 3.60 33.30
C GLN A 535 7.37 4.04 34.18
N GLU A 536 7.63 4.70 35.31
CA GLU A 536 6.58 5.22 36.19
C GLU A 536 5.71 6.28 35.51
N GLN A 537 6.32 7.19 34.74
CA GLN A 537 5.58 8.25 34.05
C GLN A 537 4.77 7.70 32.87
N TYR A 538 5.24 6.64 32.22
CA TYR A 538 4.46 5.88 31.24
C TYR A 538 3.18 5.31 31.86
N THR A 539 3.29 4.66 33.02
CA THR A 539 2.12 4.14 33.76
C THR A 539 1.15 5.24 34.19
N LYS A 540 1.65 6.46 34.40
CA LYS A 540 0.83 7.67 34.65
C LYS A 540 0.25 8.30 33.37
N ALA A 541 0.39 7.63 32.22
CA ALA A 541 -0.06 8.08 30.91
C ALA A 541 0.52 9.44 30.46
N LYS A 542 1.72 9.80 30.95
CA LYS A 542 2.42 11.01 30.50
C LYS A 542 3.26 10.82 29.24
N ILE A 543 3.59 9.57 28.92
CA ILE A 543 4.38 9.21 27.74
C ILE A 543 3.46 8.54 26.73
N GLY A 544 3.36 9.12 25.54
CA GLY A 544 2.58 8.57 24.43
C GLY A 544 3.33 7.48 23.67
N GLY A 545 2.58 6.55 23.05
CA GLY A 545 3.15 5.49 22.20
C GLY A 545 3.76 4.33 22.98
N TYR A 546 4.80 3.71 22.42
CA TYR A 546 5.55 2.64 23.08
C TYR A 546 6.84 3.20 23.70
N CYS A 547 7.11 2.84 24.96
CA CYS A 547 8.32 3.22 25.68
C CYS A 547 9.26 2.02 25.84
N HIS A 548 10.51 2.16 25.41
CA HIS A 548 11.52 1.10 25.41
C HIS A 548 12.70 1.51 26.29
N LEU A 549 12.99 0.72 27.32
CA LEU A 549 13.92 1.09 28.39
C LEU A 549 15.26 0.35 28.31
N ASN A 550 16.39 1.01 28.59
CA ASN A 550 17.73 0.39 28.66
C ASN A 550 18.06 -0.29 30.03
N ILE A 551 17.06 -0.56 30.88
CA ILE A 551 17.31 -1.13 32.22
C ILE A 551 18.01 -2.49 32.11
N GLY A 552 19.21 -2.61 32.66
CA GLY A 552 20.08 -3.80 32.61
C GLY A 552 21.12 -3.78 31.48
N GLU A 553 21.09 -2.77 30.61
CA GLU A 553 22.01 -2.61 29.47
C GLU A 553 23.03 -1.47 29.73
N GLU A 554 23.12 -0.94 30.96
CA GLU A 554 23.85 0.31 31.26
C GLU A 554 25.35 0.26 30.90
N ALA A 555 26.02 -0.86 31.18
CA ALA A 555 27.42 -1.05 30.82
C ALA A 555 27.64 -1.00 29.29
N THR A 556 26.74 -1.64 28.53
CA THR A 556 26.75 -1.62 27.06
C THR A 556 26.52 -0.20 26.54
N VAL A 557 25.55 0.52 27.10
CA VAL A 557 25.21 1.90 26.71
C VAL A 557 26.37 2.86 27.00
N VAL A 558 26.85 2.91 28.25
CA VAL A 558 27.89 3.85 28.68
C VAL A 558 29.23 3.51 28.03
N GLY A 559 29.64 2.24 28.08
CA GLY A 559 30.90 1.79 27.48
C GLY A 559 30.95 1.99 25.97
N GLY A 560 29.84 1.73 25.27
CA GLY A 560 29.74 1.92 23.82
C GLY A 560 29.87 3.38 23.41
N ILE A 561 29.18 4.30 24.11
CA ILE A 561 29.17 5.72 23.77
C ILE A 561 30.43 6.46 24.22
N LEU A 562 30.99 6.13 25.40
CA LEU A 562 32.21 6.79 25.88
C LEU A 562 33.46 6.43 25.06
N ALA A 563 33.43 5.31 24.32
CA ALA A 563 34.47 4.95 23.37
C ALA A 563 34.57 5.91 22.16
N LEU A 564 33.57 6.77 21.94
CA LEU A 564 33.47 7.65 20.78
C LEU A 564 34.03 9.05 21.05
N LYS A 565 34.62 9.64 20.00
CA LYS A 565 35.00 11.05 19.98
C LYS A 565 33.76 11.93 19.76
N ALA A 566 33.87 13.20 20.13
CA ALA A 566 32.76 14.17 20.02
C ALA A 566 32.34 14.46 18.56
N ASN A 567 33.21 14.16 17.59
CA ASN A 567 32.93 14.28 16.16
C ASN A 567 32.38 13.00 15.51
N ASP A 568 32.29 11.88 16.22
CA ASP A 568 31.66 10.68 15.64
C ASP A 568 30.14 10.84 15.58
N TRP A 569 29.50 10.18 14.61
CA TRP A 569 28.07 10.19 14.42
C TRP A 569 27.45 8.92 14.98
N ILE A 570 26.30 9.04 15.65
CA ILE A 570 25.61 7.91 16.27
C ILE A 570 24.23 7.73 15.63
N PHE A 571 23.94 6.50 15.21
CA PHE A 571 22.62 6.04 14.77
C PHE A 571 22.20 4.89 15.67
N THR A 572 20.96 4.89 16.16
CA THR A 572 20.49 3.88 17.13
C THR A 572 19.08 3.40 16.81
N SER A 573 18.69 2.22 17.31
CA SER A 573 17.29 1.80 17.32
C SER A 573 16.45 2.61 18.32
N TYR A 574 15.14 2.41 18.29
CA TYR A 574 14.08 2.92 19.19
C TYR A 574 14.22 2.70 20.72
N ARG A 575 15.40 2.30 21.20
CA ARG A 575 15.75 2.11 22.62
C ARG A 575 16.96 2.97 22.95
N GLU A 576 16.81 4.28 22.81
CA GLU A 576 17.93 5.21 22.75
C GLU A 576 18.08 6.18 23.92
N HIS A 577 17.20 6.19 24.92
CA HIS A 577 17.23 7.21 25.98
C HIS A 577 18.58 7.25 26.69
N GLY A 578 19.07 6.09 27.13
CA GLY A 578 20.37 5.95 27.78
C GLY A 578 21.51 6.36 26.85
N HIS A 579 21.43 6.04 25.56
CA HIS A 579 22.44 6.38 24.56
C HIS A 579 22.53 7.90 24.34
N ALA A 580 21.40 8.59 24.30
CA ALA A 580 21.32 10.06 24.20
C ALA A 580 21.94 10.72 25.44
N ILE A 581 21.56 10.28 26.64
CA ILE A 581 22.10 10.77 27.91
C ILE A 581 23.61 10.48 27.99
N ALA A 582 24.05 9.29 27.59
CA ALA A 582 25.46 8.91 27.56
C ALA A 582 26.28 9.81 26.62
N ARG A 583 25.69 10.20 25.48
CA ARG A 583 26.29 11.13 24.51
C ARG A 583 26.34 12.57 25.05
N GLY A 584 25.59 12.86 26.11
CA GLY A 584 25.55 14.15 26.80
C GLY A 584 24.36 15.03 26.42
N VAL A 585 23.34 14.46 25.78
CA VAL A 585 22.03 15.13 25.62
C VAL A 585 21.46 15.37 27.02
N ASP A 586 20.91 16.55 27.26
CA ASP A 586 20.36 16.89 28.59
C ASP A 586 19.17 15.97 28.91
N PRO A 587 19.21 15.23 30.04
CA PRO A 587 18.08 14.41 30.50
C PRO A 587 16.74 15.17 30.56
N LYS A 588 16.75 16.48 30.81
CA LYS A 588 15.56 17.34 30.77
C LYS A 588 14.90 17.35 29.39
N ALA A 589 15.69 17.56 28.33
CA ALA A 589 15.19 17.53 26.97
C ALA A 589 14.75 16.11 26.55
N VAL A 590 15.44 15.07 27.04
CA VAL A 590 15.03 13.69 26.78
C VAL A 590 13.66 13.41 27.42
N MET A 591 13.46 13.70 28.71
CA MET A 591 12.18 13.46 29.38
C MET A 591 11.05 14.33 28.79
N ALA A 592 11.34 15.58 28.44
CA ALA A 592 10.40 16.45 27.75
C ALA A 592 9.96 15.87 26.41
N GLU A 593 10.86 15.28 25.62
CA GLU A 593 10.51 14.59 24.38
C GLU A 593 9.62 13.38 24.62
N LEU A 594 9.92 12.57 25.63
CA LEU A 594 9.10 11.44 26.05
C LEU A 594 7.67 11.88 26.42
N PHE A 595 7.52 13.06 27.03
CA PHE A 595 6.23 13.64 27.40
C PHE A 595 5.53 14.35 26.22
N GLY A 596 6.14 14.39 25.04
CA GLY A 596 5.60 15.07 23.87
C GLY A 596 5.63 16.60 24.00
N LYS A 597 6.61 17.17 24.71
CA LYS A 597 6.72 18.61 24.99
C LYS A 597 7.62 19.35 24.00
N GLU A 598 7.34 20.64 23.78
CA GLU A 598 8.05 21.49 22.80
C GLU A 598 9.55 21.67 23.12
N THR A 599 9.94 21.53 24.38
CA THR A 599 11.34 21.59 24.85
C THR A 599 12.09 20.27 24.67
N GLY A 600 11.43 19.25 24.11
CA GLY A 600 12.04 17.97 23.75
C GLY A 600 13.06 18.09 22.62
N THR A 601 13.91 17.07 22.49
CA THR A 601 14.99 17.01 21.48
C THR A 601 14.50 17.13 20.04
N SER A 602 13.28 16.66 19.78
CA SER A 602 12.56 16.69 18.51
C SER A 602 11.27 17.51 18.64
N HIS A 603 11.21 18.40 19.64
CA HIS A 603 10.08 19.27 19.95
C HIS A 603 8.75 18.50 20.17
N GLY A 604 8.83 17.34 20.83
CA GLY A 604 7.67 16.52 21.20
C GLY A 604 7.10 15.67 20.07
N ARG A 605 7.68 15.71 18.87
CA ARG A 605 7.20 14.97 17.69
C ARG A 605 7.76 13.55 17.60
N GLY A 606 8.92 13.31 18.19
CA GLY A 606 9.63 12.04 18.10
C GLY A 606 9.22 11.04 19.19
N GLY A 607 8.86 11.55 20.37
CA GLY A 607 8.50 10.71 21.52
C GLY A 607 9.66 9.79 21.94
N SER A 608 9.32 8.63 22.51
CA SER A 608 10.30 7.68 23.06
C SER A 608 11.16 6.95 22.01
N MET A 609 10.82 7.02 20.72
CA MET A 609 11.47 6.19 19.67
C MET A 609 12.24 6.99 18.62
N HIS A 610 12.24 8.33 18.71
CA HIS A 610 12.88 9.23 17.75
C HIS A 610 13.51 10.45 18.42
N LEU A 611 14.47 10.22 19.32
CA LEU A 611 15.29 11.31 19.90
C LEU A 611 16.39 11.75 18.94
N VAL A 612 16.54 13.04 18.62
CA VAL A 612 17.64 13.54 17.76
C VAL A 612 18.34 14.73 18.41
N ASP A 613 19.68 14.75 18.41
CA ASP A 613 20.47 15.95 18.75
C ASP A 613 21.58 16.11 17.72
N TYR A 614 21.29 16.92 16.70
CA TYR A 614 22.22 17.19 15.61
C TYR A 614 23.52 17.85 16.10
N GLY A 615 23.43 18.74 17.09
CA GLY A 615 24.59 19.44 17.66
C GLY A 615 25.59 18.47 18.30
N ARG A 616 25.09 17.38 18.87
CA ARG A 616 25.90 16.29 19.43
C ARG A 616 26.19 15.16 18.44
N ARG A 617 25.78 15.31 17.17
CA ARG A 617 25.89 14.28 16.11
C ARG A 617 25.18 12.98 16.47
N PHE A 618 24.09 13.10 17.23
CA PHE A 618 23.21 12.00 17.59
C PHE A 618 22.02 12.01 16.65
N MET A 619 22.08 11.18 15.59
CA MET A 619 21.03 11.08 14.57
C MET A 619 19.83 10.24 15.03
N GLY A 620 19.95 9.64 16.21
CA GLY A 620 18.78 9.28 16.99
C GLY A 620 18.27 7.87 16.84
N GLY A 621 17.11 7.67 17.49
CA GLY A 621 16.32 6.45 17.43
C GLY A 621 15.47 6.36 16.18
N TYR A 622 15.32 5.13 15.71
CA TYR A 622 14.46 4.79 14.60
C TYR A 622 13.49 3.69 15.04
N GLY A 623 12.19 3.98 15.02
CA GLY A 623 11.08 3.08 15.33
C GLY A 623 11.04 1.79 14.50
N ILE A 624 11.58 1.83 13.28
CA ILE A 624 11.60 0.66 12.38
C ILE A 624 12.85 -0.18 12.67
N VAL A 625 12.63 -1.45 13.06
CA VAL A 625 13.71 -2.42 13.32
C VAL A 625 14.65 -2.50 12.12
N GLY A 626 15.91 -2.09 12.31
CA GLY A 626 16.96 -2.09 11.29
C GLY A 626 16.80 -1.04 10.17
N GLY A 627 15.78 -0.17 10.22
CA GLY A 627 15.54 0.87 9.22
C GLY A 627 16.63 1.94 9.16
N HIS A 628 17.44 2.08 10.22
CA HIS A 628 18.55 3.03 10.29
C HIS A 628 19.88 2.49 9.77
N LEU A 629 20.00 1.18 9.51
CA LEU A 629 21.23 0.58 9.02
C LEU A 629 21.64 1.19 7.66
N PRO A 630 20.74 1.33 6.67
CA PRO A 630 21.08 1.98 5.40
C PRO A 630 21.39 3.48 5.56
N LEU A 631 20.75 4.15 6.53
CA LEU A 631 21.03 5.57 6.82
C LEU A 631 22.43 5.76 7.40
N ALA A 632 22.89 4.83 8.25
CA ALA A 632 24.26 4.81 8.74
C ALA A 632 25.26 4.60 7.58
N VAL A 633 24.96 3.74 6.61
CA VAL A 633 25.76 3.59 5.38
C VAL A 633 25.84 4.92 4.62
N GLY A 634 24.71 5.60 4.42
CA GLY A 634 24.67 6.92 3.77
C GLY A 634 25.48 7.98 4.53
N GLY A 635 25.39 8.00 5.87
CA GLY A 635 26.22 8.86 6.72
C GLY A 635 27.71 8.56 6.56
N ALA A 636 28.08 7.29 6.48
CA ALA A 636 29.48 6.87 6.36
C ALA A 636 30.05 7.17 4.99
N TRP A 637 29.21 7.01 3.96
CA TRP A 637 29.51 7.49 2.63
C TRP A 637 29.80 8.99 2.64
N ALA A 638 28.96 9.80 3.31
CA ALA A 638 29.17 11.24 3.39
C ALA A 638 30.48 11.60 4.12
N VAL A 639 30.82 10.90 5.20
CA VAL A 639 32.11 11.05 5.91
C VAL A 639 33.28 10.73 4.99
N LYS A 640 33.25 9.58 4.31
CA LYS A 640 34.30 9.15 3.36
C LYS A 640 34.43 10.13 2.19
N TYR A 641 33.30 10.52 1.60
CA TYR A 641 33.23 11.46 0.49
C TYR A 641 33.83 12.82 0.86
N ARG A 642 33.57 13.31 2.07
CA ARG A 642 34.15 14.54 2.61
C ARG A 642 35.59 14.38 3.13
N LYS A 643 36.18 13.20 3.01
CA LYS A 643 37.53 12.86 3.50
C LYS A 643 37.70 13.16 4.99
N GLN A 644 36.63 12.99 5.76
CA GLN A 644 36.63 13.15 7.20
C GLN A 644 37.16 11.88 7.86
N LYS A 645 37.73 12.03 9.06
CA LYS A 645 38.18 10.92 9.90
C LYS A 645 37.17 10.60 11.00
N ASP A 646 35.91 10.96 10.79
CA ASP A 646 34.83 10.67 11.71
C ASP A 646 34.43 9.19 11.55
N VAL A 647 33.85 8.58 12.58
CA VAL A 647 33.30 7.23 12.51
C VAL A 647 31.77 7.32 12.59
N ILE A 648 31.09 6.47 11.84
CA ILE A 648 29.67 6.21 12.05
C ILE A 648 29.53 5.03 13.00
N PHE A 649 28.94 5.27 14.16
CA PHE A 649 28.62 4.24 15.13
C PHE A 649 27.13 3.90 15.04
N CYS A 650 26.82 2.70 14.56
CA CYS A 650 25.46 2.26 14.31
C CYS A 650 25.06 1.17 15.30
N MET A 651 24.20 1.51 16.25
CA MET A 651 23.73 0.64 17.33
C MET A 651 22.38 0.02 16.98
N PHE A 652 22.20 -1.28 17.18
CA PHE A 652 20.93 -1.97 16.88
C PHE A 652 20.78 -3.24 17.72
N GLY A 653 19.55 -3.72 17.88
CA GLY A 653 19.28 -4.99 18.59
C GLY A 653 19.53 -6.24 17.72
N ASP A 654 19.73 -7.39 18.35
CA ASP A 654 19.93 -8.70 17.71
C ASP A 654 18.85 -9.04 16.68
N GLY A 655 17.59 -8.69 16.94
CA GLY A 655 16.47 -8.91 16.02
C GLY A 655 16.60 -8.21 14.67
N ALA A 656 17.38 -7.12 14.57
CA ALA A 656 17.61 -6.42 13.31
C ALA A 656 18.55 -7.19 12.36
N THR A 657 19.18 -8.27 12.82
CA THR A 657 20.19 -9.00 12.02
C THR A 657 19.63 -10.09 11.11
N ASN A 658 18.31 -10.24 11.05
CA ASN A 658 17.62 -11.25 10.24
C ASN A 658 16.80 -10.65 9.09
N ILE A 659 17.07 -9.40 8.70
CA ILE A 659 16.34 -8.69 7.63
C ILE A 659 17.28 -8.28 6.48
N GLY A 660 16.73 -8.10 5.27
CA GLY A 660 17.49 -7.72 4.08
C GLY A 660 18.34 -6.47 4.26
N ALA A 661 17.78 -5.41 4.87
CA ALA A 661 18.47 -4.15 5.12
C ALA A 661 19.78 -4.31 5.92
N PHE A 662 19.87 -5.30 6.83
CA PHE A 662 21.11 -5.61 7.53
C PHE A 662 22.17 -6.17 6.58
N HIS A 663 21.79 -7.19 5.80
CA HIS A 663 22.71 -7.84 4.88
C HIS A 663 23.21 -6.88 3.79
N GLU A 664 22.30 -6.08 3.22
CA GLU A 664 22.61 -5.04 2.23
C GLU A 664 23.55 -3.98 2.80
N SER A 665 23.28 -3.50 4.02
CA SER A 665 24.09 -2.45 4.66
C SER A 665 25.51 -2.90 4.95
N LEU A 666 25.69 -4.11 5.48
CA LEU A 666 27.01 -4.66 5.78
C LEU A 666 27.81 -4.89 4.49
N ASN A 667 27.17 -5.48 3.47
CA ASN A 667 27.81 -5.69 2.17
C ASN A 667 28.24 -4.36 1.54
N MET A 668 27.34 -3.38 1.51
CA MET A 668 27.60 -2.06 0.94
C MET A 668 28.74 -1.35 1.70
N ALA A 669 28.69 -1.34 3.03
CA ALA A 669 29.76 -0.72 3.83
C ALA A 669 31.13 -1.36 3.57
N LYS A 670 31.18 -2.69 3.39
CA LYS A 670 32.44 -3.39 3.07
C LYS A 670 32.92 -3.05 1.66
N VAL A 671 32.07 -3.21 0.64
CA VAL A 671 32.41 -2.95 -0.77
C VAL A 671 33.00 -1.56 -0.94
N PHE A 672 32.46 -0.59 -0.22
CA PHE A 672 32.89 0.80 -0.31
C PHE A 672 33.87 1.22 0.76
N GLU A 673 34.36 0.29 1.59
CA GLU A 673 35.27 0.54 2.73
C GLU A 673 34.85 1.80 3.49
N LEU A 674 33.64 1.76 4.04
CA LEU A 674 33.06 2.88 4.78
C LEU A 674 33.43 2.82 6.27
N PRO A 675 33.67 3.97 6.93
CA PRO A 675 34.07 4.03 8.34
C PRO A 675 32.88 3.79 9.29
N VAL A 676 32.28 2.60 9.23
CA VAL A 676 31.14 2.19 10.07
C VAL A 676 31.58 1.17 11.12
N VAL A 677 31.19 1.38 12.37
CA VAL A 677 31.18 0.35 13.40
C VAL A 677 29.74 -0.07 13.64
N TRP A 678 29.45 -1.33 13.30
CA TRP A 678 28.17 -1.98 13.57
C TRP A 678 28.18 -2.53 14.99
N PHE A 679 27.35 -1.98 15.86
CA PHE A 679 27.31 -2.32 17.28
C PHE A 679 25.98 -2.99 17.63
N CYS A 680 25.97 -4.33 17.64
CA CYS A 680 24.81 -5.12 17.98
C CYS A 680 24.68 -5.24 19.50
N VAL A 681 23.64 -4.63 20.06
CA VAL A 681 23.18 -4.80 21.45
C VAL A 681 22.36 -6.08 21.50
N ASN A 682 23.01 -7.21 21.78
CA ASN A 682 22.35 -8.51 21.86
C ASN A 682 21.90 -8.76 23.31
N ASN A 683 20.63 -8.46 23.58
CA ASN A 683 20.01 -8.77 24.88
C ASN A 683 19.36 -10.16 24.92
N ARG A 684 19.69 -11.02 23.95
CA ARG A 684 19.23 -12.40 23.73
C ARG A 684 17.81 -12.55 23.20
N TYR A 685 17.07 -11.46 22.98
CA TYR A 685 15.67 -11.51 22.57
C TYR A 685 15.27 -10.41 21.57
N GLY A 686 14.94 -10.83 20.34
CA GLY A 686 14.26 -10.01 19.34
C GLY A 686 12.78 -9.87 19.68
N MET A 687 12.38 -8.72 20.24
CA MET A 687 11.08 -8.52 20.90
C MET A 687 10.80 -9.58 21.98
N GLY A 688 10.15 -10.71 21.65
CA GLY A 688 9.91 -11.81 22.59
C GLY A 688 10.55 -13.13 22.19
N THR A 689 11.31 -13.15 21.09
CA THR A 689 11.84 -14.38 20.50
C THR A 689 13.32 -14.53 20.82
N PRO A 690 13.75 -15.63 21.48
CA PRO A 690 15.17 -15.92 21.72
C PRO A 690 15.98 -15.93 20.43
N VAL A 691 17.23 -15.45 20.48
CA VAL A 691 18.13 -15.39 19.32
C VAL A 691 18.30 -16.77 18.67
N GLU A 692 18.40 -17.84 19.46
CA GLU A 692 18.57 -19.22 18.98
C GLU A 692 17.34 -19.73 18.21
N LYS A 693 16.18 -19.10 18.41
CA LYS A 693 14.95 -19.41 17.66
C LYS A 693 14.76 -18.49 16.45
N ALA A 694 15.31 -17.28 16.51
CA ALA A 694 15.16 -16.27 15.47
C ALA A 694 16.27 -16.33 14.41
N SER A 695 17.44 -16.90 14.73
CA SER A 695 18.59 -16.90 13.85
C SER A 695 19.30 -18.25 13.77
N ALA A 696 19.65 -18.64 12.54
CA ALA A 696 20.46 -19.84 12.30
C ALA A 696 21.90 -19.69 12.81
N VAL A 697 22.41 -18.46 12.90
CA VAL A 697 23.69 -18.13 13.50
C VAL A 697 23.41 -17.33 14.76
N ALA A 698 23.38 -18.02 15.92
CA ALA A 698 23.02 -17.40 17.20
C ALA A 698 24.12 -16.47 17.75
N ASP A 699 25.38 -16.76 17.44
CA ASP A 699 26.51 -15.86 17.68
C ASP A 699 26.52 -14.76 16.61
N ILE A 700 25.86 -13.63 16.85
CA ILE A 700 25.56 -12.64 15.83
C ILE A 700 26.83 -12.05 15.20
N TYR A 701 27.92 -11.89 15.97
CA TYR A 701 29.19 -11.40 15.42
C TYR A 701 29.73 -12.26 14.27
N LYS A 702 29.42 -13.57 14.24
CA LYS A 702 29.87 -14.47 13.16
C LYS A 702 29.20 -14.16 11.84
N LYS A 703 28.02 -13.52 11.81
CA LYS A 703 27.35 -13.13 10.56
C LYS A 703 28.18 -12.15 9.73
N ALA A 704 29.04 -11.38 10.37
CA ALA A 704 29.93 -10.44 9.69
C ALA A 704 30.96 -11.14 8.78
N CYS A 705 31.25 -12.42 9.02
CA CYS A 705 32.23 -13.17 8.20
C CYS A 705 31.81 -13.31 6.74
N ALA A 706 30.50 -13.30 6.45
CA ALA A 706 29.96 -13.35 5.10
C ALA A 706 30.40 -12.16 4.23
N TYR A 707 30.88 -11.09 4.85
CA TYR A 707 31.34 -9.86 4.20
C TYR A 707 32.83 -9.60 4.45
N ASP A 708 33.61 -10.60 4.86
CA ASP A 708 35.04 -10.41 5.17
C ASP A 708 35.27 -9.26 6.18
N MET A 709 34.40 -9.16 7.20
CA MET A 709 34.40 -8.05 8.15
C MET A 709 34.98 -8.48 9.48
N GLU A 710 35.95 -7.73 10.01
CA GLU A 710 36.49 -7.97 11.35
C GLU A 710 35.37 -7.81 12.38
N SER A 711 35.16 -8.85 13.19
CA SER A 711 34.12 -8.88 14.20
C SER A 711 34.61 -9.42 15.53
N ILE A 712 34.04 -8.90 16.63
CA ILE A 712 34.29 -9.36 18.00
C ILE A 712 32.97 -9.52 18.76
N GLN A 713 32.97 -10.44 19.72
CA GLN A 713 31.95 -10.56 20.75
C GLN A 713 32.56 -10.12 22.10
N ILE A 714 31.79 -9.40 22.90
CA ILE A 714 32.22 -8.85 24.19
C ILE A 714 31.15 -9.10 25.26
N ASP A 715 31.57 -9.16 26.53
CA ASP A 715 30.63 -9.18 27.66
C ASP A 715 30.00 -7.79 27.86
N GLY A 716 28.76 -7.64 27.42
CA GLY A 716 27.99 -6.41 27.51
C GLY A 716 27.56 -6.02 28.92
N MET A 717 27.76 -6.91 29.90
CA MET A 717 27.52 -6.65 31.32
C MET A 717 28.78 -6.12 32.03
N ASN A 718 29.95 -6.13 31.36
CA ASN A 718 31.22 -5.65 31.89
C ASN A 718 31.59 -4.28 31.29
N LEU A 719 31.40 -3.20 32.07
CA LEU A 719 31.63 -1.83 31.62
C LEU A 719 33.06 -1.60 31.07
N ARG A 720 34.09 -2.11 31.76
CA ARG A 720 35.49 -1.87 31.37
C ARG A 720 35.85 -2.62 30.09
N GLU A 721 35.34 -3.85 29.93
CA GLU A 721 35.52 -4.60 28.69
C GLU A 721 34.82 -3.91 27.52
N VAL A 722 33.55 -3.52 27.67
CA VAL A 722 32.81 -2.83 26.61
C VAL A 722 33.57 -1.58 26.16
N LEU A 723 33.99 -0.74 27.09
CA LEU A 723 34.68 0.50 26.78
C LEU A 723 36.03 0.27 26.07
N LEU A 724 36.85 -0.65 26.58
CA LEU A 724 38.16 -0.94 26.01
C LEU A 724 38.05 -1.51 24.58
N ARG A 725 37.27 -2.58 24.42
CA ARG A 725 37.16 -3.32 23.16
C ARG A 725 36.45 -2.50 22.08
N THR A 726 35.44 -1.72 22.47
CA THR A 726 34.79 -0.78 21.54
C THR A 726 35.75 0.30 21.07
N SER A 727 36.55 0.88 21.97
CA SER A 727 37.52 1.91 21.59
C SER A 727 38.59 1.38 20.63
N GLU A 728 39.09 0.16 20.84
CA GLU A 728 40.02 -0.50 19.91
C GLU A 728 39.44 -0.62 18.50
N ILE A 729 38.20 -1.09 18.37
CA ILE A 729 37.52 -1.25 17.08
C ILE A 729 37.25 0.11 16.43
N VAL A 730 36.76 1.09 17.19
CA VAL A 730 36.50 2.45 16.70
C VAL A 730 37.78 3.11 16.18
N GLU A 731 38.90 3.04 16.91
CA GLU A 731 40.15 3.65 16.47
C GLU A 731 40.79 2.90 15.29
N LYS A 732 40.61 1.57 15.19
CA LYS A 732 40.98 0.83 13.97
C LYS A 732 40.16 1.32 12.77
N THR A 733 38.83 1.36 12.89
CA THR A 733 37.92 1.84 11.81
C THR A 733 38.22 3.27 11.42
N ARG A 734 38.56 4.13 12.38
CA ARG A 734 38.98 5.50 12.10
C ARG A 734 40.28 5.56 11.28
N LYS A 735 41.22 4.66 11.58
CA LYS A 735 42.56 4.66 10.97
C LYS A 735 42.52 4.24 9.51
N ASP A 736 41.75 3.20 9.19
CA ASP A 736 41.76 2.57 7.86
C ASP A 736 40.45 2.70 7.08
N SER A 737 39.39 3.26 7.68
CA SER A 737 38.05 3.35 7.09
C SER A 737 37.42 2.00 6.74
N VAL A 738 37.89 0.90 7.33
CA VAL A 738 37.30 -0.43 7.10
C VAL A 738 36.15 -0.66 8.10
N PRO A 739 34.96 -1.08 7.64
CA PRO A 739 33.86 -1.33 8.56
C PRO A 739 34.15 -2.53 9.47
N ARG A 740 33.62 -2.48 10.69
CA ARG A 740 33.83 -3.53 11.71
C ARG A 740 32.56 -3.80 12.49
N PHE A 741 32.49 -4.97 13.12
CA PHE A 741 31.32 -5.43 13.85
C PHE A 741 31.63 -5.75 15.31
N ILE A 742 30.75 -5.35 16.22
CA ILE A 742 30.81 -5.67 17.64
C ILE A 742 29.46 -6.24 18.06
N GLU A 743 29.47 -7.43 18.66
CA GLU A 743 28.32 -7.96 19.39
C GLU A 743 28.55 -7.78 20.89
N SER A 744 27.73 -6.95 21.52
CA SER A 744 27.69 -6.77 22.98
C SER A 744 26.61 -7.68 23.57
N LEU A 745 27.02 -8.73 24.29
CA LEU A 745 26.10 -9.66 24.94
C LEU A 745 25.64 -9.09 26.28
N CYS A 746 24.42 -8.59 26.35
CA CYS A 746 23.84 -8.01 27.57
C CYS A 746 22.53 -8.69 27.95
N TYR A 747 21.86 -8.18 28.97
CA TYR A 747 20.53 -8.66 29.36
C TYR A 747 19.66 -7.53 29.87
N ARG A 748 18.59 -7.20 29.13
CA ARG A 748 17.60 -6.23 29.59
C ARG A 748 16.79 -6.81 30.74
N PHE A 749 16.41 -6.00 31.72
CA PHE A 749 15.66 -6.41 32.93
C PHE A 749 14.15 -6.24 32.81
N ARG A 750 13.69 -5.48 31.82
CA ARG A 750 12.26 -5.32 31.51
C ARG A 750 11.88 -6.07 30.22
N GLY A 751 10.57 -6.17 29.98
CA GLY A 751 10.05 -6.63 28.71
C GLY A 751 10.54 -5.78 27.54
N HIS A 752 10.13 -6.14 26.34
CA HIS A 752 10.51 -5.44 25.12
C HIS A 752 10.16 -3.95 25.21
N SER A 753 8.94 -3.63 25.64
CA SER A 753 8.46 -2.30 25.97
C SER A 753 7.79 -2.31 27.35
N VAL A 754 7.42 -1.14 27.89
CA VAL A 754 6.75 -1.03 29.20
C VAL A 754 5.44 -1.83 29.27
N VAL A 755 4.74 -1.99 28.14
CA VAL A 755 3.47 -2.74 28.07
C VAL A 755 3.65 -4.25 27.85
N ASP A 756 4.88 -4.71 27.60
CA ASP A 756 5.16 -6.12 27.37
C ASP A 756 5.10 -6.90 28.69
N PRO A 757 4.20 -7.90 28.83
CA PRO A 757 4.06 -8.68 30.04
C PRO A 757 5.25 -9.62 30.31
N ASP A 758 6.19 -9.76 29.36
CA ASP A 758 7.46 -10.43 29.58
C ASP A 758 7.32 -11.90 30.03
N LYS A 759 6.48 -12.63 29.29
CA LYS A 759 6.19 -14.05 29.54
C LYS A 759 7.23 -15.02 28.94
N TYR A 760 8.13 -14.52 28.09
CA TYR A 760 9.11 -15.33 27.36
C TYR A 760 10.45 -15.47 28.08
N ARG A 761 10.76 -14.62 29.07
CA ARG A 761 11.97 -14.75 29.90
C ARG A 761 11.69 -15.62 31.12
N SER A 762 12.55 -16.61 31.36
CA SER A 762 12.41 -17.51 32.50
C SER A 762 12.67 -16.79 33.84
N ALA A 763 12.07 -17.26 34.92
CA ALA A 763 12.35 -16.72 36.26
C ALA A 763 13.81 -16.95 36.67
N GLU A 764 14.40 -18.07 36.24
CA GLU A 764 15.81 -18.41 36.45
C GLU A 764 16.73 -17.41 35.76
N ASP A 765 16.51 -17.09 34.48
CA ASP A 765 17.32 -16.09 33.77
C ASP A 765 17.17 -14.72 34.39
N LYS A 766 15.94 -14.31 34.76
CA LYS A 766 15.69 -13.03 35.44
C LYS A 766 16.51 -12.93 36.73
N GLU A 767 16.54 -13.97 37.54
CA GLU A 767 17.31 -13.98 38.78
C GLU A 767 18.82 -14.03 38.53
N LYS A 768 19.27 -14.85 37.57
CA LYS A 768 20.68 -14.95 37.16
C LYS A 768 21.24 -13.58 36.77
N TYR A 769 20.58 -12.87 35.86
CA TYR A 769 21.08 -11.59 35.38
C TYR A 769 20.82 -10.43 36.35
N ARG A 770 19.81 -10.53 37.23
CA ARG A 770 19.67 -9.61 38.35
C ARG A 770 20.87 -9.67 39.30
N LYS A 771 21.42 -10.86 39.56
CA LYS A 771 22.64 -11.02 40.38
C LYS A 771 23.89 -10.51 39.65
N ALA A 772 23.86 -10.51 38.33
CA ALA A 772 24.92 -9.97 37.47
C ALA A 772 24.61 -8.53 37.00
N ASP A 773 23.96 -7.71 37.83
CA ASP A 773 23.66 -6.31 37.50
C ASP A 773 24.97 -5.54 37.23
N PRO A 774 25.12 -4.89 36.06
CA PRO A 774 26.38 -4.25 35.68
C PRO A 774 26.76 -3.10 36.59
N ILE A 775 25.78 -2.43 37.22
CA ILE A 775 26.05 -1.36 38.19
C ILE A 775 26.62 -1.96 39.47
N VAL A 776 25.97 -2.99 40.01
CA VAL A 776 26.39 -3.65 41.26
C VAL A 776 27.77 -4.30 41.10
N ALA A 777 28.01 -4.95 39.96
CA ALA A 777 29.31 -5.54 39.66
C ALA A 777 30.43 -4.46 39.64
N PHE A 778 30.17 -3.30 39.04
CA PHE A 778 31.15 -2.21 39.02
C PHE A 778 31.31 -1.50 40.37
N GLU A 779 30.23 -1.38 41.17
CA GLU A 779 30.30 -0.92 42.55
C GLU A 779 31.23 -1.81 43.39
N HIS A 780 31.09 -3.14 43.28
CA HIS A 780 31.95 -4.09 43.96
C HIS A 780 33.43 -3.93 43.55
N GLU A 781 33.73 -3.76 42.25
CA GLU A 781 35.09 -3.49 41.78
C GLU A 781 35.68 -2.18 42.37
N LEU A 782 34.86 -1.13 42.45
CA LEU A 782 35.27 0.16 43.00
C LEU A 782 35.49 0.11 44.52
N GLU A 783 34.70 -0.69 45.23
CA GLU A 783 34.83 -0.90 46.67
C GLU A 783 36.07 -1.74 47.01
N GLU A 784 36.25 -2.89 46.36
CA GLU A 784 37.41 -3.77 46.56
C GLU A 784 38.75 -3.06 46.26
N SER A 785 38.74 -2.12 45.31
CA SER A 785 39.90 -1.30 44.97
C SER A 785 40.10 -0.07 45.86
N GLY A 786 39.20 0.19 46.81
CA GLY A 786 39.25 1.33 47.72
C GLY A 786 39.08 2.68 47.02
N LEU A 787 38.40 2.71 45.87
CA LEU A 787 38.12 3.93 45.11
C LEU A 787 36.80 4.59 45.53
N ALA A 788 35.84 3.80 45.99
CA ALA A 788 34.57 4.23 46.56
C ALA A 788 34.16 3.32 47.72
N ASP A 789 33.14 3.72 48.46
CA ASP A 789 32.53 2.97 49.55
C ASP A 789 31.00 3.07 49.46
N GLU A 790 30.31 2.34 50.34
CA GLU A 790 28.84 2.34 50.40
C GLU A 790 28.26 3.75 50.65
N GLU A 791 28.97 4.61 51.37
CA GLU A 791 28.56 6.01 51.59
C GLU A 791 28.55 6.79 50.28
N TYR A 792 29.61 6.67 49.46
CA TYR A 792 29.66 7.24 48.13
C TYR A 792 28.52 6.73 47.24
N PHE A 793 28.29 5.42 47.16
CA PHE A 793 27.23 4.86 46.30
C PHE A 793 25.84 5.32 46.74
N LYS A 794 25.61 5.44 48.04
CA LYS A 794 24.36 5.99 48.58
C LYS A 794 24.20 7.46 48.20
N ASN A 795 25.25 8.27 48.33
CA ASN A 795 25.22 9.69 47.97
C ASN A 795 24.93 9.89 46.48
N VAL A 796 25.59 9.12 45.59
CA VAL A 796 25.32 9.15 44.15
C VAL A 796 23.86 8.81 43.84
N ARG A 797 23.31 7.76 44.46
CA ARG A 797 21.90 7.38 44.28
C ARG A 797 20.96 8.51 44.73
N GLN A 798 21.25 9.19 45.84
CA GLN A 798 20.45 10.32 46.33
C GLN A 798 20.54 11.55 45.42
N GLU A 799 21.74 11.89 44.94
CA GLU A 799 21.96 12.99 44.00
C GLU A 799 21.23 12.76 42.68
N VAL A 800 21.38 11.56 42.10
CA VAL A 800 20.70 11.16 40.86
C VAL A 800 19.18 11.16 41.05
N ASP A 801 18.68 10.70 42.20
CA ASP A 801 17.25 10.76 42.51
C ASP A 801 16.70 12.19 42.54
N ALA A 802 17.46 13.13 43.09
CA ALA A 802 17.11 14.54 43.09
C ALA A 802 17.17 15.14 41.67
N GLU A 803 18.22 14.81 40.91
CA GLU A 803 18.39 15.23 39.52
C GLU A 803 17.24 14.75 38.63
N VAL A 804 16.87 13.47 38.70
CA VAL A 804 15.78 12.92 37.87
C VAL A 804 14.41 13.47 38.29
N ARG A 805 14.24 13.88 39.56
CA ARG A 805 13.03 14.59 39.99
C ARG A 805 12.91 15.95 39.34
N ASP A 806 13.99 16.74 39.35
CA ASP A 806 14.07 18.03 38.65
C ASP A 806 13.87 17.87 37.13
N VAL A 807 14.34 16.75 36.54
CA VAL A 807 14.07 16.40 35.14
C VAL A 807 12.58 16.20 34.86
N ILE A 808 11.86 15.48 35.73
CA ILE A 808 10.41 15.28 35.58
C ILE A 808 9.65 16.59 35.80
N GLU A 809 10.01 17.36 36.83
CA GLU A 809 9.40 18.67 37.11
C GLU A 809 9.59 19.64 35.94
N PHE A 810 10.76 19.63 35.31
CA PHE A 810 11.01 20.39 34.08
C PHE A 810 10.12 19.94 32.93
N ALA A 811 9.98 18.62 32.69
CA ALA A 811 9.14 18.10 31.62
C ALA A 811 7.65 18.43 31.87
N ASP A 812 7.19 18.36 33.12
CA ASP A 812 5.84 18.76 33.52
C ASP A 812 5.58 20.26 33.31
N ALA A 813 6.56 21.11 33.63
CA ALA A 813 6.48 22.56 33.45
C ALA A 813 6.69 23.01 32.00
N SER A 814 7.12 22.11 31.11
CA SER A 814 7.41 22.43 29.72
C SER A 814 6.11 22.62 28.91
N PRO A 815 6.09 23.59 27.99
CA PRO A 815 4.93 23.86 27.15
C PRO A 815 4.65 22.70 26.19
N ASP A 816 3.37 22.46 25.90
CA ASP A 816 2.96 21.59 24.81
C ASP A 816 3.35 22.20 23.45
N PRO A 817 3.63 21.39 22.42
CA PRO A 817 3.88 21.87 21.07
C PRO A 817 2.70 22.68 20.55
N ASN A 818 2.98 23.77 19.85
CA ASN A 818 1.92 24.58 19.25
C ASN A 818 1.21 23.77 18.15
N PRO A 819 -0.12 23.57 18.20
CA PRO A 819 -0.84 22.84 17.15
C PRO A 819 -0.64 23.42 15.74
N SER A 820 -0.38 24.73 15.61
CA SER A 820 -0.07 25.34 14.31
C SER A 820 1.25 24.85 13.71
N ASP A 821 2.16 24.29 14.52
CA ASP A 821 3.44 23.74 14.08
C ASP A 821 3.35 22.24 13.74
N LEU A 822 2.14 21.66 13.64
CA LEU A 822 1.93 20.23 13.39
C LEU A 822 2.66 19.72 12.14
N TYR A 823 2.61 20.47 11.04
CA TYR A 823 3.27 20.11 9.77
C TYR A 823 4.65 20.76 9.58
N LYS A 824 5.11 21.50 10.58
CA LYS A 824 6.43 22.11 10.56
C LYS A 824 7.47 21.00 10.56
N TYR A 825 8.40 21.09 9.61
CA TYR A 825 9.45 20.08 9.34
C TYR A 825 8.98 18.74 8.74
N THR A 826 7.69 18.58 8.42
CA THR A 826 7.21 17.40 7.68
C THR A 826 7.63 17.43 6.20
N TYR A 827 7.75 18.62 5.61
CA TYR A 827 8.13 18.82 4.21
C TYR A 827 9.41 19.67 4.11
N ALA A 828 10.39 19.20 3.35
CA ALA A 828 11.63 19.93 3.13
C ALA A 828 11.38 21.25 2.36
N GLY A 829 11.83 22.38 2.92
CA GLY A 829 11.92 23.67 2.22
C GLY A 829 10.61 24.42 1.95
N GLN A 830 9.47 24.00 2.51
CA GLN A 830 8.17 24.57 2.13
C GLN A 830 7.32 25.12 3.29
N TRP A 831 7.71 25.00 4.56
CA TRP A 831 6.87 25.45 5.68
C TRP A 831 6.46 26.93 5.58
N ASP A 832 7.39 27.81 5.15
CA ASP A 832 7.12 29.24 4.98
C ASP A 832 6.25 29.59 3.77
N ASN A 833 6.14 28.69 2.81
CA ASN A 833 5.42 28.90 1.55
C ASN A 833 4.09 28.14 1.51
N ARG A 834 3.63 27.58 2.64
CA ARG A 834 2.41 26.76 2.74
C ARG A 834 1.49 27.27 3.87
N PRO A 835 0.97 28.51 3.77
CA PRO A 835 0.14 29.12 4.82
C PRO A 835 -1.13 28.32 5.12
N GLU A 836 -1.64 27.56 4.15
CA GLU A 836 -2.79 26.66 4.31
C GLU A 836 -2.53 25.51 5.30
N LEU A 837 -1.26 25.18 5.58
CA LEU A 837 -0.88 24.15 6.57
C LEU A 837 -0.73 24.72 7.99
N ARG A 838 -0.75 26.05 8.17
CA ARG A 838 -0.49 26.73 9.45
C ARG A 838 -1.71 26.84 10.37
N ALA A 839 -2.83 26.23 9.97
CA ALA A 839 -4.09 26.10 10.69
C ALA A 839 -4.48 27.30 11.56
N GLU A 840 -5.40 28.13 11.04
CA GLU A 840 -6.48 28.59 11.92
C GLU A 840 -7.49 27.43 12.02
N ARG A 841 -7.70 26.91 13.23
CA ARG A 841 -8.89 26.10 13.51
C ARG A 841 -9.92 26.97 14.23
N VAL A 842 -11.14 26.87 13.72
CA VAL A 842 -12.40 27.07 14.47
C VAL A 842 -12.49 26.04 15.59
#